data_AF-A0A7Y2AK08-F1
#
_entry.id   AF-A0A7Y2AK08-F1
#
_cell.length_a   1.000
_cell.length_b   1.000
_cell.length_c   1.000
_cell.angle_alpha   90.00
_cell.angle_beta   90.00
_cell.angle_gamma   90.00
#
_symmetry.space_group_name_H-M   'P 1'
#
loop_
_entity.id
_entity.type
_entity.pdbx_description
1 polymer ?
#
loop_
_entity_poly.entity_id
_entity_poly.type
_entity_poly.pdbx_seq_one_letter_code
_entity_poly.pdbx_strand_id
1 'polypeptide(L)'
;MFRALFCLLLTTPTAWAVDWQFRADASNQVAHTTTGDVIEFRSTGSDPYVVGTLTGPPIGEVRVLQWEYFSTTGVRNLSVILGPPITEARRIELPPLLIAEGWQTYSVDLVQASGKPLEADAKLLRIDLGTQSDTRIRIRNVRIRARTPQEIAAAARADQRRREQGEQAAAIASYLQQTPHHKIQSITVERHDVVIQAKIDEVVAPREGEVSMLADMELYEYRPHERPDSTGSLLKEVQTTIIPPNDIQFKVPRRSATRSGQPAYDRLLSAWRLQSRDGTSPRQYTTTIVADVDDIATERQRPANQKGLSGLSPRGPMTDFVELGITAATVNLVLTSFVSTTDRPNRKRIPTPGPPVYFNPDRFAHYDRIIDFARQHGIVISAIVLIPSPKQARSGRALVHPDTDGGTYAMPDLTTPRGVAVYTYVLNEIAKRYRNHRRAPGGITNWIAHNEIDFHTIWTNMGPQPRELVTDSYYRSMRLIHNIARDHNPHARVFASLTHHWNVPDDGQWQRLSPREFLRDLQRYSQLEGDFAWGVAYHPYPQSLFAKVPWEDQKVRDDFDTPLVTMQNLQVLGRFLQQPSMRGTDGNMRPVLLSEQGFHTDSYDDEAQDRQAGALWWAMQRVRQSPWVESFIYHRWIDHPKEGGLMLGLRTLPSGDHPHGQRKRSFDVYQAIGTDRENDATKDLPRPPK
;
A
#
# COMPACT_ATOMS: atom_id res chain seq x y z
N MET A 1 35.58 12.86 60.98
CA MET A 1 34.92 11.77 61.71
C MET A 1 33.77 11.27 60.86
N PHE A 2 33.81 9.98 60.51
CA PHE A 2 32.81 9.14 59.84
C PHE A 2 32.21 9.58 58.48
N ARG A 3 32.89 9.13 57.41
CA ARG A 3 32.30 8.75 56.13
C ARG A 3 31.38 7.54 56.34
N ALA A 4 30.14 7.61 55.90
CA ALA A 4 29.30 6.43 55.63
C ALA A 4 29.03 6.38 54.13
N LEU A 5 29.88 5.62 53.44
CA LEU A 5 29.76 5.27 52.04
C LEU A 5 28.66 4.21 51.93
N PHE A 6 27.43 4.58 51.56
CA PHE A 6 26.41 3.60 51.21
C PHE A 6 26.73 3.10 49.80
N CYS A 7 27.56 2.06 49.72
CA CYS A 7 27.67 1.22 48.53
C CYS A 7 26.30 0.56 48.32
N LEU A 8 25.47 1.14 47.46
CA LEU A 8 24.40 0.40 46.83
C LEU A 8 25.09 -0.65 45.95
N LEU A 9 25.24 -1.85 46.48
CA LEU A 9 25.52 -3.04 45.68
C LEU A 9 24.41 -3.11 44.63
N LEU A 10 24.71 -2.66 43.41
CA LEU A 10 24.00 -3.09 42.21
C LEU A 10 24.22 -4.61 42.15
N THR A 11 23.33 -5.35 42.79
CA THR A 11 23.14 -6.76 42.49
C THR A 11 22.79 -6.81 41.02
N THR A 12 23.75 -7.21 40.19
CA THR A 12 23.46 -7.69 38.84
C THR A 12 22.33 -8.70 39.01
N PRO A 13 21.15 -8.51 38.36
CA PRO A 13 20.11 -9.52 38.45
C PRO A 13 20.73 -10.82 38.00
N THR A 14 20.79 -11.81 38.91
CA THR A 14 21.10 -13.18 38.55
C THR A 14 20.19 -13.52 37.37
N ALA A 15 20.75 -14.06 36.30
CA ALA A 15 19.95 -14.39 35.12
C ALA A 15 18.96 -15.50 35.49
N TRP A 16 17.71 -15.13 35.79
CA TRP A 16 16.64 -16.08 36.04
C TRP A 16 16.29 -16.76 34.71
N ALA A 17 16.59 -18.05 34.63
CA ALA A 17 16.27 -18.91 33.51
C ALA A 17 15.69 -20.23 34.03
N VAL A 18 14.76 -20.78 33.26
CA VAL A 18 14.18 -22.10 33.44
C VAL A 18 14.69 -22.95 32.29
N ASP A 19 15.54 -23.92 32.60
CA ASP A 19 16.16 -24.76 31.59
C ASP A 19 15.22 -25.87 31.15
N TRP A 20 15.34 -26.28 29.89
CA TRP A 20 14.56 -27.37 29.32
C TRP A 20 15.40 -28.63 29.22
N GLN A 21 14.93 -29.70 29.86
CA GLN A 21 15.55 -31.01 29.85
C GLN A 21 14.73 -31.98 29.00
N PHE A 22 15.31 -32.41 27.89
CA PHE A 22 14.65 -33.27 26.91
C PHE A 22 14.15 -34.60 27.49
N ARG A 23 12.94 -35.00 27.06
CA ARG A 23 12.25 -36.24 27.42
C ARG A 23 11.91 -37.05 26.17
N ALA A 24 12.74 -38.05 25.88
CA ALA A 24 12.53 -38.94 24.75
C ALA A 24 11.24 -39.76 24.87
N ASP A 25 10.89 -40.19 26.08
CA ASP A 25 9.73 -41.02 26.40
C ASP A 25 8.38 -40.33 26.14
N ALA A 26 8.37 -39.00 26.13
CA ALA A 26 7.18 -38.18 25.93
C ALA A 26 7.14 -37.51 24.54
N SER A 27 8.09 -37.81 23.66
CA SER A 27 8.21 -37.20 22.33
C SER A 27 7.63 -38.11 21.23
N ASN A 28 7.23 -37.55 20.09
CA ASN A 28 6.54 -38.29 19.03
C ASN A 28 7.14 -38.01 17.65
N GLN A 29 7.22 -39.06 16.82
CA GLN A 29 7.67 -38.99 15.43
C GLN A 29 8.99 -38.22 15.22
N VAL A 30 9.92 -38.41 16.15
CA VAL A 30 11.27 -37.83 16.10
C VAL A 30 12.30 -38.90 16.43
N ALA A 31 13.30 -39.06 15.56
CA ALA A 31 14.54 -39.72 15.91
C ALA A 31 15.49 -38.68 16.52
N HIS A 32 16.28 -39.06 17.53
CA HIS A 32 17.20 -38.13 18.17
C HIS A 32 18.59 -38.74 18.41
N THR A 33 19.60 -37.88 18.48
CA THR A 33 20.96 -38.22 18.89
C THR A 33 21.54 -37.09 19.71
N THR A 34 22.09 -37.41 20.88
CA THR A 34 22.67 -36.41 21.79
C THR A 34 24.20 -36.52 21.73
N THR A 35 24.88 -35.40 21.54
CA THR A 35 26.35 -35.31 21.56
C THR A 35 26.76 -34.07 22.34
N GLY A 36 27.25 -34.28 23.58
CA GLY A 36 27.51 -33.17 24.50
C GLY A 36 26.23 -32.44 24.89
N ASP A 37 26.20 -31.13 24.70
CA ASP A 37 25.05 -30.23 24.94
C ASP A 37 24.10 -30.11 23.74
N VAL A 38 24.44 -30.75 22.62
CA VAL A 38 23.66 -30.70 21.38
C VAL A 38 22.75 -31.92 21.26
N ILE A 39 21.49 -31.67 20.93
CA ILE A 39 20.53 -32.71 20.55
C ILE A 39 20.15 -32.49 19.09
N GLU A 40 20.42 -33.50 18.26
CA GLU A 40 19.94 -33.57 16.89
C GLU A 40 18.59 -34.30 16.86
N PHE A 41 17.62 -33.70 16.18
CA PHE A 41 16.31 -34.28 15.90
C PHE A 41 16.12 -34.43 14.40
N ARG A 42 15.54 -35.56 14.00
CA ARG A 42 15.05 -35.83 12.65
C ARG A 42 13.58 -36.21 12.73
N SER A 43 12.70 -35.43 12.09
CA SER A 43 11.28 -35.78 12.02
C SER A 43 11.07 -37.03 11.16
N THR A 44 10.19 -37.94 11.62
CA THR A 44 9.92 -39.22 10.96
C THR A 44 8.49 -39.38 10.47
N GLY A 45 7.63 -38.38 10.69
CA GLY A 45 6.22 -38.40 10.28
C GLY A 45 5.61 -37.00 10.14
N SER A 46 4.28 -36.94 10.21
CA SER A 46 3.48 -35.71 9.99
C SER A 46 3.13 -34.93 11.26
N ASP A 47 3.44 -35.45 12.45
CA ASP A 47 3.26 -34.80 13.76
C ASP A 47 4.52 -34.94 14.65
N PRO A 48 5.70 -34.46 14.19
CA PRO A 48 6.92 -34.48 14.98
C PRO A 48 6.90 -33.47 16.12
N TYR A 49 7.05 -33.92 17.36
CA TYR A 49 7.21 -33.03 18.51
C TYR A 49 8.18 -33.57 19.55
N VAL A 50 8.83 -32.66 20.26
CA VAL A 50 9.76 -32.96 21.37
C VAL A 50 9.22 -32.39 22.67
N VAL A 51 9.29 -33.16 23.74
CA VAL A 51 8.87 -32.73 25.08
C VAL A 51 10.08 -32.65 25.97
N GLY A 52 10.07 -31.72 26.92
CA GLY A 52 11.05 -31.69 27.99
C GLY A 52 10.50 -31.05 29.26
N THR A 53 11.15 -31.39 30.36
CA THR A 53 10.86 -30.85 31.69
C THR A 53 11.50 -29.49 31.84
N LEU A 54 10.74 -28.56 32.40
CA LEU A 54 11.22 -27.23 32.76
C LEU A 54 11.76 -27.27 34.18
N THR A 55 13.07 -27.03 34.33
CA THR A 55 13.78 -27.05 35.60
C THR A 55 14.21 -25.64 35.97
N GLY A 56 13.68 -25.12 37.09
CA GLY A 56 13.94 -23.75 37.54
C GLY A 56 12.79 -23.17 38.35
N PRO A 57 12.81 -21.86 38.66
CA PRO A 57 11.71 -21.17 39.32
C PRO A 57 10.43 -21.19 38.47
N PRO A 58 9.24 -20.91 39.05
CA PRO A 58 8.00 -20.83 38.31
C PRO A 58 8.11 -19.87 37.10
N ILE A 59 7.51 -20.26 35.97
CA ILE A 59 7.63 -19.51 34.71
C ILE A 59 7.05 -18.09 34.82
N GLY A 60 6.20 -17.79 35.80
CA GLY A 60 5.51 -16.49 35.93
C GLY A 60 6.41 -15.23 35.91
N GLU A 61 7.71 -15.37 36.19
CA GLU A 61 8.69 -14.27 36.20
C GLU A 61 9.60 -14.21 34.95
N VAL A 62 9.54 -15.22 34.10
CA VAL A 62 10.31 -15.32 32.85
C VAL A 62 9.36 -15.48 31.66
N ARG A 63 9.76 -15.08 30.46
CA ARG A 63 8.83 -15.11 29.32
C ARG A 63 9.47 -15.32 27.96
N VAL A 64 10.79 -15.19 27.87
CA VAL A 64 11.49 -15.30 26.61
C VAL A 64 12.01 -16.71 26.45
N LEU A 65 11.38 -17.48 25.56
CA LEU A 65 11.88 -18.77 25.12
C LEU A 65 13.06 -18.54 24.19
N GLN A 66 14.19 -19.16 24.50
CA GLN A 66 15.43 -19.03 23.76
C GLN A 66 16.12 -20.38 23.60
N TRP A 67 16.68 -20.64 22.43
CA TRP A 67 17.61 -21.73 22.19
C TRP A 67 18.57 -21.38 21.07
N GLU A 68 19.67 -22.12 20.95
CA GLU A 68 20.52 -22.07 19.76
C GLU A 68 20.16 -23.24 18.84
N TYR A 69 20.16 -23.00 17.53
CA TYR A 69 19.85 -24.03 16.55
C TYR A 69 20.77 -24.00 15.33
N PHE A 70 20.79 -25.13 14.64
CA PHE A 70 21.30 -25.31 13.29
C PHE A 70 20.27 -26.11 12.49
N SER A 71 19.83 -25.60 11.34
CA SER A 71 18.89 -26.31 10.46
C SER A 71 19.05 -25.87 9.01
N THR A 72 19.26 -26.82 8.10
CA THR A 72 19.42 -26.54 6.66
C THR A 72 18.09 -26.38 5.92
N THR A 73 16.97 -26.72 6.56
CA THR A 73 15.63 -26.69 5.97
C THR A 73 14.71 -25.67 6.63
N GLY A 74 15.01 -25.27 7.88
CA GLY A 74 14.09 -24.52 8.72
C GLY A 74 12.91 -25.37 9.20
N VAL A 75 12.02 -24.76 9.99
CA VAL A 75 10.76 -25.35 10.46
C VAL A 75 9.63 -24.33 10.27
N ARG A 76 8.63 -24.71 9.48
CA ARG A 76 7.38 -23.93 9.32
C ARG A 76 6.35 -24.40 10.35
N ASN A 77 5.40 -23.54 10.71
CA ASN A 77 4.35 -23.84 11.69
C ASN A 77 4.92 -24.35 13.02
N LEU A 78 5.96 -23.66 13.50
CA LEU A 78 6.58 -23.95 14.79
C LEU A 78 5.63 -23.51 15.90
N SER A 79 5.34 -24.38 16.85
CA SER A 79 4.53 -24.03 18.03
C SER A 79 5.08 -24.66 19.29
N VAL A 80 4.62 -24.17 20.43
CA VAL A 80 4.90 -24.77 21.73
C VAL A 80 3.63 -24.96 22.54
N ILE A 81 3.64 -25.94 23.43
CA ILE A 81 2.57 -26.16 24.41
C ILE A 81 3.20 -26.26 25.80
N LEU A 82 2.73 -25.40 26.71
CA LEU A 82 3.09 -25.44 28.12
C LEU A 82 2.15 -26.38 28.88
N GLY A 83 2.69 -27.25 29.71
CA GLY A 83 1.92 -28.21 30.53
C GLY A 83 2.57 -28.48 31.88
N PRO A 84 2.03 -29.38 32.71
CA PRO A 84 0.79 -30.15 32.50
C PRO A 84 -0.49 -29.32 32.78
N PRO A 85 -1.63 -29.65 32.13
CA PRO A 85 -1.74 -30.61 31.03
C PRO A 85 -1.21 -30.01 29.71
N ILE A 86 -0.62 -30.86 28.85
CA ILE A 86 -0.26 -30.48 27.47
C ILE A 86 -1.53 -30.59 26.64
N THR A 87 -2.17 -29.45 26.36
CA THR A 87 -3.43 -29.39 25.60
C THR A 87 -3.36 -28.30 24.53
N GLU A 88 -4.16 -28.46 23.48
CA GLU A 88 -4.29 -27.45 22.41
C GLU A 88 -4.70 -26.06 22.92
N ALA A 89 -5.45 -25.99 24.03
CA ALA A 89 -5.82 -24.72 24.65
C ALA A 89 -4.62 -23.92 25.17
N ARG A 90 -3.48 -24.59 25.41
CA ARG A 90 -2.21 -24.00 25.86
C ARG A 90 -1.17 -23.88 24.74
N ARG A 91 -1.57 -24.06 23.48
CA ARG A 91 -0.70 -23.88 22.32
C ARG A 91 -0.37 -22.40 22.10
N ILE A 92 0.90 -22.14 21.81
CA ILE A 92 1.41 -20.84 21.40
C ILE A 92 2.08 -21.03 20.05
N GLU A 93 1.50 -20.42 19.02
CA GLU A 93 2.11 -20.34 17.69
C GLU A 93 3.34 -19.44 17.74
N LEU A 94 4.44 -19.90 17.15
CA LEU A 94 5.70 -19.17 17.13
C LEU A 94 6.08 -18.79 15.70
N PRO A 95 6.90 -17.73 15.52
CA PRO A 95 7.55 -17.46 14.25
C PRO A 95 8.28 -18.70 13.70
N PRO A 96 8.34 -18.89 12.36
CA PRO A 96 9.04 -20.03 11.80
C PRO A 96 10.53 -20.00 12.13
N LEU A 97 11.12 -21.17 12.28
CA LEU A 97 12.56 -21.34 12.42
C LEU A 97 13.19 -21.28 11.02
N LEU A 98 14.06 -20.30 10.78
CA LEU A 98 14.64 -20.06 9.46
C LEU A 98 15.76 -21.06 9.14
N ILE A 99 16.19 -21.09 7.88
CA ILE A 99 17.39 -21.84 7.48
C ILE A 99 18.63 -21.17 8.11
N ALA A 100 19.47 -21.99 8.74
CA ALA A 100 20.71 -21.60 9.39
C ALA A 100 21.80 -22.67 9.16
N GLU A 101 22.77 -22.35 8.31
CA GLU A 101 23.97 -23.16 8.03
C GLU A 101 25.10 -22.93 9.04
N GLY A 102 24.77 -22.31 10.19
CA GLY A 102 25.63 -22.10 11.35
C GLY A 102 24.76 -21.94 12.60
N TRP A 103 25.35 -22.00 13.79
CA TRP A 103 24.61 -21.81 15.04
C TRP A 103 23.97 -20.41 15.09
N GLN A 104 22.65 -20.36 15.30
CA GLN A 104 21.85 -19.15 15.42
C GLN A 104 21.03 -19.18 16.70
N THR A 105 20.84 -18.02 17.33
CA THR A 105 19.95 -17.89 18.48
C THR A 105 18.51 -17.65 18.01
N TYR A 106 17.60 -18.53 18.41
CA TYR A 106 16.17 -18.31 18.34
C TYR A 106 15.69 -17.69 19.66
N SER A 107 14.89 -16.62 19.61
CA SER A 107 14.40 -15.94 20.81
C SER A 107 13.02 -15.32 20.57
N VAL A 108 12.05 -15.67 21.42
CA VAL A 108 10.66 -15.20 21.31
C VAL A 108 10.05 -14.97 22.69
N ASP A 109 9.36 -13.84 22.85
CA ASP A 109 8.54 -13.57 24.03
C ASP A 109 7.20 -14.32 23.94
N LEU A 110 7.03 -15.33 24.79
CA LEU A 110 5.86 -16.20 24.77
C LEU A 110 4.56 -15.50 25.21
N VAL A 111 4.65 -14.46 26.06
CA VAL A 111 3.47 -13.66 26.45
C VAL A 111 3.01 -12.82 25.27
N GLN A 112 3.97 -12.23 24.53
CA GLN A 112 3.66 -11.47 23.33
C GLN A 112 3.10 -12.38 22.22
N ALA A 113 3.65 -13.58 22.04
CA ALA A 113 3.20 -14.54 21.04
C ALA A 113 1.81 -15.13 21.36
N SER A 114 1.51 -15.40 22.64
CA SER A 114 0.22 -15.96 23.06
C SER A 114 -0.89 -14.92 23.24
N GLY A 115 -0.52 -13.65 23.45
CA GLY A 115 -1.44 -12.58 23.86
C GLY A 115 -1.99 -12.76 25.29
N LYS A 116 -1.46 -13.70 26.08
CA LYS A 116 -1.92 -14.05 27.43
C LYS A 116 -0.75 -14.25 28.40
N PRO A 117 -0.95 -14.04 29.71
CA PRO A 117 0.05 -14.41 30.71
C PRO A 117 0.41 -15.89 30.62
N LEU A 118 1.65 -16.24 30.94
CA LEU A 118 2.07 -17.64 31.04
C LEU A 118 1.50 -18.28 32.31
N GLU A 119 1.11 -19.53 32.20
CA GLU A 119 0.63 -20.30 33.34
C GLU A 119 1.82 -20.65 34.26
N ALA A 120 1.78 -20.15 35.49
CA ALA A 120 2.90 -20.25 36.42
C ALA A 120 3.19 -21.68 36.90
N ASP A 121 2.22 -22.59 36.76
CA ASP A 121 2.31 -24.01 37.14
C ASP A 121 2.92 -24.91 36.06
N ALA A 122 3.28 -24.35 34.89
CA ALA A 122 3.86 -25.11 33.81
C ALA A 122 5.24 -25.69 34.20
N LYS A 123 5.36 -27.02 34.04
CA LYS A 123 6.55 -27.85 34.31
C LYS A 123 7.05 -28.59 33.07
N LEU A 124 6.31 -28.56 31.97
CA LEU A 124 6.63 -29.21 30.71
C LEU A 124 6.53 -28.20 29.57
N LEU A 125 7.44 -28.31 28.62
CA LEU A 125 7.38 -27.62 27.34
C LEU A 125 7.45 -28.65 26.22
N ARG A 126 6.39 -28.72 25.43
CA ARG A 126 6.36 -29.40 24.13
C ARG A 126 6.71 -28.39 23.04
N ILE A 127 7.59 -28.77 22.13
CA ILE A 127 7.93 -28.01 20.92
C ILE A 127 7.51 -28.85 19.71
N ASP A 128 6.58 -28.32 18.92
CA ASP A 128 6.12 -28.95 17.68
C ASP A 128 6.99 -28.51 16.51
N LEU A 129 7.51 -29.46 15.74
CA LEU A 129 8.46 -29.24 14.66
C LEU A 129 7.75 -29.18 13.28
N GLY A 130 6.53 -28.64 13.25
CA GLY A 130 5.69 -28.56 12.06
C GLY A 130 5.13 -29.92 11.63
N THR A 131 4.92 -30.10 10.32
CA THR A 131 4.30 -31.32 9.75
C THR A 131 5.16 -32.02 8.69
N GLN A 132 6.39 -31.51 8.45
CA GLN A 132 7.28 -32.05 7.43
C GLN A 132 8.11 -33.20 7.99
N SER A 133 8.12 -34.33 7.27
CA SER A 133 9.04 -35.45 7.55
C SER A 133 10.45 -35.15 7.04
N ASP A 134 11.44 -35.85 7.58
CA ASP A 134 12.87 -35.73 7.25
C ASP A 134 13.49 -34.33 7.48
N THR A 135 12.85 -33.51 8.30
CA THR A 135 13.39 -32.23 8.77
C THR A 135 14.43 -32.48 9.84
N ARG A 136 15.64 -31.94 9.65
CA ARG A 136 16.74 -32.06 10.61
C ARG A 136 16.99 -30.73 11.32
N ILE A 137 17.06 -30.82 12.64
CA ILE A 137 17.37 -29.68 13.49
C ILE A 137 18.31 -30.11 14.60
N ARG A 138 19.38 -29.35 14.82
CA ARG A 138 20.22 -29.48 16.01
C ARG A 138 19.88 -28.32 16.93
N ILE A 139 19.62 -28.58 18.19
CA ILE A 139 19.36 -27.55 19.19
C ILE A 139 20.25 -27.73 20.42
N ARG A 140 20.50 -26.63 21.13
CA ARG A 140 21.14 -26.60 22.44
C ARG A 140 20.68 -25.38 23.23
N ASN A 141 20.96 -25.36 24.53
CA ASN A 141 20.72 -24.21 25.41
C ASN A 141 19.27 -23.71 25.40
N VAL A 142 18.31 -24.64 25.36
CA VAL A 142 16.88 -24.35 25.41
C VAL A 142 16.48 -23.92 26.82
N ARG A 143 15.92 -22.71 26.94
CA ARG A 143 15.55 -22.10 28.22
C ARG A 143 14.45 -21.05 28.07
N ILE A 144 13.74 -20.79 29.15
CA ILE A 144 12.83 -19.64 29.27
C ILE A 144 13.47 -18.65 30.25
N ARG A 145 13.74 -17.42 29.83
CA ARG A 145 14.45 -16.40 30.62
C ARG A 145 13.69 -15.09 30.74
N ALA A 146 14.15 -14.24 31.66
CA ALA A 146 13.73 -12.84 31.72
C ALA A 146 14.17 -12.08 30.46
N ARG A 147 13.49 -10.97 30.13
CA ARG A 147 13.94 -10.06 29.07
C ARG A 147 15.30 -9.44 29.45
N THR A 148 16.18 -9.33 28.48
CA THR A 148 17.43 -8.56 28.63
C THR A 148 17.11 -7.06 28.76
N PRO A 149 18.00 -6.24 29.35
CA PRO A 149 17.82 -4.79 29.38
C PRO A 149 17.60 -4.18 28.00
N GLN A 150 18.24 -4.74 26.96
CA GLN A 150 18.06 -4.29 25.57
C GLN A 150 16.65 -4.59 25.04
N GLU A 151 16.10 -5.77 25.32
CA GLU A 151 14.72 -6.14 24.95
C GLU A 151 13.68 -5.33 25.73
N ILE A 152 13.91 -5.07 27.03
CA ILE A 152 13.06 -4.19 27.83
C ILE A 152 13.03 -2.79 27.21
N ALA A 153 14.20 -2.22 26.91
CA ALA A 153 14.29 -0.91 26.30
C ALA A 153 13.70 -0.88 24.89
N ALA A 154 13.83 -1.96 24.11
CA ALA A 154 13.23 -2.06 22.79
C ALA A 154 11.70 -2.13 22.86
N ALA A 155 11.14 -2.89 23.80
CA ALA A 155 9.71 -2.96 24.05
C ALA A 155 9.15 -1.61 24.52
N ALA A 156 9.82 -0.95 25.48
CA ALA A 156 9.40 0.37 25.95
C ALA A 156 9.40 1.42 24.82
N ARG A 157 10.41 1.40 23.94
CA ARG A 157 10.43 2.26 22.74
C ARG A 157 9.32 1.92 21.75
N ALA A 158 8.99 0.64 21.59
CA ALA A 158 7.88 0.23 20.73
C ALA A 158 6.52 0.70 21.28
N ASP A 159 6.30 0.55 22.59
CA ASP A 159 5.08 1.02 23.27
C ASP A 159 4.95 2.54 23.22
N GLN A 160 6.06 3.26 23.39
CA GLN A 160 6.07 4.72 23.25
C GLN A 160 5.71 5.15 21.82
N ARG A 161 6.37 4.58 20.80
CA ARG A 161 6.02 4.87 19.40
C ARG A 161 4.55 4.59 19.11
N ARG A 162 4.02 3.47 19.63
CA ARG A 162 2.61 3.11 19.45
C ARG A 162 1.66 4.14 20.07
N ARG A 163 2.00 4.69 21.24
CA ARG A 163 1.24 5.78 21.87
C ARG A 163 1.30 7.06 21.06
N GLU A 164 2.50 7.48 20.63
CA GLU A 164 2.70 8.68 19.80
C GLU A 164 1.91 8.58 18.48
N GLN A 165 1.92 7.41 17.83
CA GLN A 165 1.13 7.14 16.63
C GLN A 165 -0.38 7.25 16.92
N GLY A 166 -0.84 6.75 18.07
CA GLY A 166 -2.24 6.85 18.49
C GLY A 166 -2.68 8.31 18.76
N GLU A 167 -1.84 9.11 19.41
CA GLU A 167 -2.08 10.53 19.64
C GLU A 167 -2.16 11.32 18.32
N GLN A 168 -1.24 11.03 17.39
CA GLN A 168 -1.25 11.62 16.06
C GLN A 168 -2.48 11.23 15.25
N ALA A 169 -2.88 9.96 15.31
CA ALA A 169 -4.11 9.48 14.68
C ALA A 169 -5.34 10.21 15.24
N ALA A 170 -5.42 10.39 16.57
CA ALA A 170 -6.50 11.14 17.20
C ALA A 170 -6.53 12.62 16.76
N ALA A 171 -5.36 13.26 16.62
CA ALA A 171 -5.26 14.62 16.12
C ALA A 171 -5.78 14.75 14.67
N ILE A 172 -5.42 13.80 13.79
CA ILE A 172 -5.92 13.75 12.41
C ILE A 172 -7.43 13.48 12.37
N ALA A 173 -7.94 12.56 13.20
CA ALA A 173 -9.36 12.27 13.29
C ALA A 173 -10.15 13.51 13.73
N SER A 174 -9.66 14.24 14.75
CA SER A 174 -10.22 15.51 15.20
C SER A 174 -10.20 16.55 14.09
N TYR A 175 -9.08 16.68 13.37
CA TYR A 175 -8.96 17.56 12.22
C TYR A 175 -10.03 17.31 11.14
N LEU A 176 -10.26 16.05 10.77
CA LEU A 176 -11.26 15.69 9.76
C LEU A 176 -12.70 16.00 10.21
N GLN A 177 -12.94 16.11 11.51
CA GLN A 177 -14.26 16.42 12.09
C GLN A 177 -14.52 17.92 12.26
N GLN A 178 -13.54 18.79 11.97
CA GLN A 178 -13.70 20.23 12.09
C GLN A 178 -14.82 20.76 11.19
N THR A 179 -15.60 21.69 11.73
CA THR A 179 -16.54 22.50 10.94
C THR A 179 -15.87 23.85 10.67
N PRO A 180 -15.58 24.21 9.41
CA PRO A 180 -14.81 25.41 9.11
C PRO A 180 -15.61 26.70 9.39
N HIS A 181 -15.00 27.65 10.09
CA HIS A 181 -15.49 29.03 10.22
C HIS A 181 -15.08 29.93 9.05
N HIS A 182 -13.96 29.61 8.40
CA HIS A 182 -13.42 30.32 7.24
C HIS A 182 -13.09 29.31 6.16
N LYS A 183 -13.33 29.67 4.89
CA LYS A 183 -13.13 28.76 3.77
C LYS A 183 -12.34 29.43 2.67
N ILE A 184 -11.21 28.84 2.33
CA ILE A 184 -10.57 29.11 1.04
C ILE A 184 -11.52 28.56 -0.03
N GLN A 185 -11.96 29.39 -0.95
CA GLN A 185 -12.91 28.99 -1.99
C GLN A 185 -12.20 28.35 -3.16
N SER A 186 -11.07 28.95 -3.58
CA SER A 186 -10.30 28.48 -4.72
C SER A 186 -8.82 28.77 -4.53
N ILE A 187 -7.98 27.90 -5.10
CA ILE A 187 -6.54 28.09 -5.23
C ILE A 187 -6.21 27.81 -6.69
N THR A 188 -5.83 28.85 -7.41
CA THR A 188 -5.44 28.78 -8.82
C THR A 188 -3.92 28.90 -8.92
N VAL A 189 -3.27 27.86 -9.43
CA VAL A 189 -1.84 27.87 -9.74
C VAL A 189 -1.68 28.27 -11.21
N GLU A 190 -1.14 29.46 -11.42
CA GLU A 190 -0.83 30.02 -12.73
C GLU A 190 0.65 29.76 -13.08
N ARG A 191 1.10 30.35 -14.19
CA ARG A 191 2.50 30.26 -14.63
C ARG A 191 3.47 30.85 -13.60
N HIS A 192 3.18 32.03 -13.10
CA HIS A 192 4.08 32.79 -12.22
C HIS A 192 3.60 32.90 -10.79
N ASP A 193 2.30 32.73 -10.56
CA ASP A 193 1.65 33.07 -9.30
C ASP A 193 0.74 31.94 -8.82
N VAL A 194 0.47 31.93 -7.52
CA VAL A 194 -0.63 31.19 -6.89
C VAL A 194 -1.61 32.23 -6.35
N VAL A 195 -2.85 32.15 -6.82
CA VAL A 195 -3.95 33.04 -6.41
C VAL A 195 -4.88 32.25 -5.51
N ILE A 196 -5.07 32.74 -4.29
CA ILE A 196 -5.86 32.09 -3.23
C ILE A 196 -7.02 33.01 -2.93
N GLN A 197 -8.23 32.57 -3.25
CA GLN A 197 -9.46 33.30 -2.96
C GLN A 197 -10.13 32.67 -1.75
N ALA A 198 -10.49 33.50 -0.77
CA ALA A 198 -11.18 33.05 0.42
C ALA A 198 -12.36 33.95 0.73
N LYS A 199 -13.39 33.34 1.31
CA LYS A 199 -14.54 34.04 1.86
C LYS A 199 -14.51 33.93 3.37
N ILE A 200 -14.62 35.09 4.01
CA ILE A 200 -14.59 35.22 5.46
C ILE A 200 -16.03 35.36 5.95
N ASP A 201 -16.50 34.37 6.69
CA ASP A 201 -17.77 34.51 7.41
C ASP A 201 -17.52 35.41 8.63
N GLU A 202 -17.82 36.71 8.50
CA GLU A 202 -17.77 37.63 9.63
C GLU A 202 -18.91 37.29 10.60
N VAL A 203 -18.59 36.63 11.71
CA VAL A 203 -19.55 36.26 12.76
C VAL A 203 -20.08 37.52 13.50
N VAL A 204 -19.28 38.60 13.55
CA VAL A 204 -19.62 39.88 14.19
C VAL A 204 -18.98 41.03 13.40
N ALA A 205 -19.79 42.03 13.02
CA ALA A 205 -19.27 43.25 12.39
C ALA A 205 -18.37 44.01 13.39
N PRO A 206 -17.17 44.49 12.98
CA PRO A 206 -16.28 45.20 13.87
C PRO A 206 -16.96 46.45 14.43
N ARG A 207 -16.78 46.71 15.74
CA ARG A 207 -17.26 47.97 16.34
C ARG A 207 -16.49 49.15 15.75
N GLU A 208 -17.07 50.34 15.82
CA GLU A 208 -16.42 51.57 15.37
C GLU A 208 -15.06 51.74 16.07
N GLY A 209 -13.96 51.65 15.30
CA GLY A 209 -12.58 51.71 15.81
C GLY A 209 -11.86 50.36 15.99
N GLU A 210 -12.52 49.21 15.78
CA GLU A 210 -11.87 47.88 15.78
C GLU A 210 -11.32 47.51 14.39
N VAL A 211 -10.19 46.81 14.38
CA VAL A 211 -9.59 46.26 13.15
C VAL A 211 -10.49 45.14 12.62
N SER A 212 -10.91 45.24 11.35
CA SER A 212 -11.68 44.18 10.67
C SER A 212 -10.90 42.88 10.68
N MET A 213 -11.59 41.75 10.82
CA MET A 213 -10.97 40.42 10.78
C MET A 213 -10.23 40.15 9.46
N LEU A 214 -10.62 40.83 8.38
CA LEU A 214 -9.94 40.78 7.10
C LEU A 214 -8.51 41.32 7.18
N ALA A 215 -8.25 42.30 8.05
CA ALA A 215 -6.93 42.91 8.21
C ALA A 215 -5.99 42.11 9.14
N ASP A 216 -6.54 41.25 10.01
CA ASP A 216 -5.78 40.35 10.90
C ASP A 216 -5.57 38.94 10.28
N MET A 217 -6.02 38.72 9.03
CA MET A 217 -6.00 37.39 8.41
C MET A 217 -4.59 37.01 7.93
N GLU A 218 -4.05 35.93 8.49
CA GLU A 218 -2.75 35.39 8.13
C GLU A 218 -2.85 34.16 7.21
N LEU A 219 -1.93 34.08 6.24
CA LEU A 219 -1.84 32.94 5.32
C LEU A 219 -0.66 32.02 5.69
N TYR A 220 -0.96 30.75 5.92
CA TYR A 220 0.01 29.71 6.23
C TYR A 220 0.19 28.76 5.06
N GLU A 221 1.44 28.53 4.67
CA GLU A 221 1.85 27.54 3.69
C GLU A 221 2.17 26.20 4.38
N TYR A 222 1.65 25.11 3.84
CA TYR A 222 1.95 23.74 4.24
C TYR A 222 2.64 23.02 3.08
N ARG A 223 3.87 22.59 3.31
CA ARG A 223 4.70 21.82 2.37
C ARG A 223 4.23 20.36 2.32
N PRO A 224 4.52 19.61 1.25
CA PRO A 224 4.02 18.23 1.12
C PRO A 224 4.47 17.26 2.22
N HIS A 225 5.56 17.57 2.94
CA HIS A 225 6.04 16.76 4.06
C HIS A 225 5.38 17.11 5.40
N GLU A 226 4.58 18.18 5.45
CA GLU A 226 3.88 18.63 6.64
C GLU A 226 2.47 18.04 6.66
N ARG A 227 2.10 17.51 7.83
CA ARG A 227 0.79 16.90 8.07
C ARG A 227 -0.25 17.95 8.44
N PRO A 228 -1.56 17.62 8.44
CA PRO A 228 -2.60 18.55 8.87
C PRO A 228 -2.45 19.05 10.32
N ASP A 229 -1.88 18.22 11.20
CA ASP A 229 -1.60 18.53 12.61
C ASP A 229 -0.32 19.38 12.81
N SER A 230 0.42 19.70 11.74
CA SER A 230 1.60 20.57 11.80
C SER A 230 1.22 22.05 11.89
N THR A 231 2.15 22.91 12.31
CA THR A 231 1.94 24.37 12.40
C THR A 231 1.94 25.06 11.04
N GLY A 232 2.59 24.47 10.02
CA GLY A 232 2.85 25.13 8.75
C GLY A 232 3.79 26.33 8.89
N SER A 233 3.89 27.13 7.83
CA SER A 233 4.78 28.29 7.73
C SER A 233 4.00 29.57 7.41
N LEU A 234 4.05 30.56 8.30
CA LEU A 234 3.47 31.90 8.06
C LEU A 234 4.15 32.59 6.87
N LEU A 235 3.36 33.07 5.90
CA LEU A 235 3.86 33.92 4.82
C LEU A 235 3.74 35.40 5.17
N LYS A 236 4.91 36.02 5.40
CA LYS A 236 5.01 37.46 5.71
C LYS A 236 4.92 38.35 4.47
N GLU A 237 5.38 37.88 3.32
CA GLU A 237 5.41 38.62 2.06
C GLU A 237 4.33 38.06 1.14
N VAL A 238 3.12 38.58 1.27
CA VAL A 238 1.96 38.20 0.46
C VAL A 238 1.25 39.46 -0.04
N GLN A 239 0.87 39.46 -1.31
CA GLN A 239 0.01 40.51 -1.83
C GLN A 239 -1.42 40.19 -1.43
N THR A 240 -2.01 41.04 -0.59
CA THR A 240 -3.37 40.86 -0.06
C THR A 240 -4.29 41.92 -0.64
N THR A 241 -5.43 41.50 -1.19
CA THR A 241 -6.48 42.39 -1.68
C THR A 241 -7.78 42.06 -0.95
N ILE A 242 -8.34 43.03 -0.25
CA ILE A 242 -9.67 42.92 0.38
C ILE A 242 -10.71 43.29 -0.67
N ILE A 243 -11.68 42.39 -0.89
CA ILE A 243 -12.79 42.53 -1.82
C ILE A 243 -14.08 42.61 -0.97
N PRO A 244 -14.64 43.81 -0.75
CA PRO A 244 -15.80 43.97 0.10
C PRO A 244 -17.04 43.20 -0.39
N PRO A 245 -17.92 42.72 0.52
CA PRO A 245 -17.83 42.93 1.97
C PRO A 245 -16.88 41.96 2.68
N ASN A 246 -16.73 40.72 2.20
CA ASN A 246 -16.18 39.61 3.00
C ASN A 246 -15.15 38.72 2.25
N ASP A 247 -14.77 39.08 1.04
CA ASP A 247 -13.84 38.28 0.24
C ASP A 247 -12.42 38.82 0.40
N ILE A 248 -11.44 37.91 0.43
CA ILE A 248 -10.01 38.24 0.49
C ILE A 248 -9.26 37.42 -0.54
N GLN A 249 -8.35 38.07 -1.24
CA GLN A 249 -7.46 37.43 -2.18
C GLN A 249 -6.02 37.57 -1.71
N PHE A 250 -5.30 36.44 -1.70
CA PHE A 250 -3.87 36.41 -1.54
C PHE A 250 -3.21 36.03 -2.86
N LYS A 251 -2.10 36.68 -3.19
CA LYS A 251 -1.28 36.36 -4.35
C LYS A 251 0.17 36.19 -3.92
N VAL A 252 0.74 35.03 -4.28
CA VAL A 252 2.12 34.65 -3.93
C VAL A 252 2.85 34.09 -5.16
N PRO A 253 4.18 34.23 -5.28
CA PRO A 253 4.91 33.64 -6.39
C PRO A 253 4.83 32.11 -6.40
N ARG A 254 4.59 31.48 -7.55
CA ARG A 254 4.56 30.01 -7.70
C ARG A 254 5.88 29.36 -7.33
N ARG A 255 7.01 29.97 -7.72
CA ARG A 255 8.35 29.50 -7.36
C ARG A 255 8.80 30.25 -6.11
N SER A 256 9.17 29.54 -5.06
CA SER A 256 9.73 30.17 -3.87
C SER A 256 11.14 30.71 -4.13
N ALA A 257 11.51 31.76 -3.41
CA ALA A 257 12.87 32.25 -3.42
C ALA A 257 13.81 31.22 -2.78
N THR A 258 15.05 31.15 -3.27
CA THR A 258 16.09 30.37 -2.59
C THR A 258 16.44 31.06 -1.27
N ARG A 259 16.50 30.30 -0.17
CA ARG A 259 16.93 30.79 1.14
C ARG A 259 18.14 29.99 1.61
N SER A 260 18.92 30.53 2.56
CA SER A 260 20.09 29.81 3.10
C SER A 260 19.67 28.42 3.60
N GLY A 261 20.29 27.37 3.03
CA GLY A 261 19.99 25.98 3.38
C GLY A 261 18.70 25.39 2.80
N GLN A 262 17.91 26.15 2.02
CA GLN A 262 16.67 25.68 1.40
C GLN A 262 16.61 26.05 -0.09
N PRO A 263 16.65 25.07 -1.01
CA PRO A 263 16.50 25.35 -2.43
C PRO A 263 15.10 25.89 -2.75
N ALA A 264 15.00 26.70 -3.79
CA ALA A 264 13.72 27.10 -4.36
C ALA A 264 12.86 25.87 -4.70
N TYR A 265 11.54 26.01 -4.56
CA TYR A 265 10.58 24.95 -4.79
C TYR A 265 9.32 25.46 -5.50
N ASP A 266 8.55 24.53 -6.06
CA ASP A 266 7.23 24.82 -6.64
C ASP A 266 6.14 24.79 -5.56
N ARG A 267 5.29 25.82 -5.54
CA ARG A 267 4.09 25.91 -4.69
C ARG A 267 2.86 25.24 -5.28
N LEU A 268 2.96 24.68 -6.50
CA LEU A 268 1.93 23.80 -7.08
C LEU A 268 1.46 22.70 -6.12
N LEU A 269 2.37 22.24 -5.27
CA LEU A 269 2.18 21.11 -4.35
C LEU A 269 1.96 21.55 -2.90
N SER A 270 2.03 22.85 -2.62
CA SER A 270 1.76 23.39 -1.30
C SER A 270 0.25 23.43 -1.05
N ALA A 271 -0.12 23.32 0.21
CA ALA A 271 -1.46 23.57 0.69
C ALA A 271 -1.49 24.80 1.59
N TRP A 272 -2.69 25.31 1.86
CA TRP A 272 -2.87 26.63 2.43
C TRP A 272 -3.88 26.61 3.56
N ARG A 273 -3.63 27.41 4.61
CA ARG A 273 -4.57 27.65 5.70
C ARG A 273 -4.65 29.14 5.98
N LEU A 274 -5.81 29.55 6.46
CA LEU A 274 -6.03 30.88 7.01
C LEU A 274 -6.02 30.79 8.52
N GLN A 275 -5.39 31.75 9.18
CA GLN A 275 -5.45 31.91 10.62
C GLN A 275 -5.93 33.30 10.98
N SER A 276 -6.86 33.37 11.91
CA SER A 276 -7.39 34.59 12.50
C SER A 276 -7.50 34.41 14.01
N ARG A 277 -7.98 35.45 14.70
CA ARG A 277 -8.33 35.39 16.12
C ARG A 277 -9.44 34.37 16.46
N ASP A 278 -10.27 34.01 15.49
CA ASP A 278 -11.39 33.08 15.67
C ASP A 278 -11.02 31.62 15.35
N GLY A 279 -9.80 31.38 14.90
CA GLY A 279 -9.25 30.04 14.70
C GLY A 279 -8.52 29.87 13.37
N THR A 280 -8.32 28.60 12.99
CA THR A 280 -7.61 28.23 11.79
C THR A 280 -8.53 27.48 10.84
N SER A 281 -8.56 27.86 9.56
CA SER A 281 -9.28 27.11 8.53
C SER A 281 -8.71 25.69 8.40
N PRO A 282 -9.44 24.76 7.78
CA PRO A 282 -8.84 23.55 7.27
C PRO A 282 -7.76 23.85 6.21
N ARG A 283 -6.85 22.90 6.02
CA ARG A 283 -5.85 22.94 4.95
C ARG A 283 -6.55 22.78 3.61
N GLN A 284 -6.17 23.57 2.61
CA GLN A 284 -6.73 23.48 1.27
C GLN A 284 -5.65 23.37 0.20
N TYR A 285 -5.84 22.43 -0.72
CA TYR A 285 -4.96 22.22 -1.87
C TYR A 285 -5.46 22.99 -3.08
N THR A 286 -4.57 23.12 -4.06
CA THR A 286 -4.86 23.62 -5.40
C THR A 286 -6.16 23.05 -5.98
N THR A 287 -7.08 23.94 -6.34
CA THR A 287 -8.35 23.59 -6.98
C THR A 287 -8.25 23.67 -8.50
N THR A 288 -7.45 24.61 -9.01
CA THR A 288 -7.28 24.87 -10.44
C THR A 288 -5.80 24.96 -10.77
N ILE A 289 -5.38 24.23 -11.81
CA ILE A 289 -4.01 24.29 -12.35
C ILE A 289 -4.12 24.76 -13.78
N VAL A 290 -3.55 25.93 -14.07
CA VAL A 290 -3.41 26.42 -15.44
C VAL A 290 -2.14 25.80 -16.02
N ALA A 291 -2.31 24.78 -16.86
CA ALA A 291 -1.19 24.11 -17.49
C ALA A 291 -0.39 25.12 -18.35
N ASP A 292 0.89 25.31 -18.01
CA ASP A 292 1.82 26.20 -18.71
C ASP A 292 2.76 25.37 -19.59
N VAL A 293 2.18 24.54 -20.46
CA VAL A 293 2.96 23.76 -21.44
C VAL A 293 2.35 23.89 -22.82
N ASP A 294 3.21 24.12 -23.81
CA ASP A 294 2.84 23.92 -25.19
C ASP A 294 2.52 22.42 -25.41
N ASP A 295 1.56 22.14 -26.28
CA ASP A 295 1.23 20.76 -26.68
C ASP A 295 0.51 19.91 -25.61
N ILE A 296 -0.51 20.49 -24.97
CA ILE A 296 -1.46 19.76 -24.11
C ILE A 296 -2.44 18.91 -24.95
N ALA A 297 -2.89 17.79 -24.37
CA ALA A 297 -4.03 17.07 -24.92
C ALA A 297 -5.30 17.92 -24.81
N THR A 298 -5.99 18.16 -25.94
CA THR A 298 -7.22 18.96 -25.97
C THR A 298 -8.42 18.22 -25.38
N GLU A 299 -8.38 16.90 -25.35
CA GLU A 299 -9.44 16.05 -24.80
C GLU A 299 -8.86 14.89 -23.98
N ARG A 300 -9.72 14.28 -23.17
CA ARG A 300 -9.40 13.08 -22.41
C ARG A 300 -9.47 11.85 -23.32
N GLN A 301 -8.40 11.04 -23.34
CA GLN A 301 -8.44 9.70 -23.96
C GLN A 301 -9.40 8.78 -23.18
N ARG A 302 -10.29 8.10 -23.90
CA ARG A 302 -11.25 7.12 -23.33
C ARG A 302 -11.09 5.78 -24.05
N PRO A 303 -11.22 4.65 -23.35
CA PRO A 303 -11.17 3.34 -23.98
C PRO A 303 -12.42 3.16 -24.85
N ALA A 304 -12.28 2.56 -26.04
CA ALA A 304 -13.40 2.37 -26.97
C ALA A 304 -14.34 1.23 -26.54
N ASN A 305 -13.89 0.36 -25.63
CA ASN A 305 -14.69 -0.68 -24.98
C ASN A 305 -14.18 -0.91 -23.55
N GLN A 306 -14.83 -1.78 -22.77
CA GLN A 306 -14.39 -2.06 -21.40
C GLN A 306 -13.24 -3.09 -21.33
N LYS A 307 -12.77 -3.67 -22.45
CA LYS A 307 -11.75 -4.73 -22.46
C LYS A 307 -10.36 -4.14 -22.23
N GLY A 308 -9.73 -4.59 -21.16
CA GLY A 308 -8.37 -4.25 -20.79
C GLY A 308 -7.49 -5.46 -20.49
N LEU A 309 -6.18 -5.27 -20.50
CA LEU A 309 -5.21 -6.33 -20.22
C LEU A 309 -3.97 -5.76 -19.52
N SER A 310 -3.47 -6.47 -18.50
CA SER A 310 -2.23 -6.11 -17.82
C SER A 310 -1.00 -6.76 -18.49
N GLY A 311 0.18 -6.22 -18.19
CA GLY A 311 1.45 -6.82 -18.59
C GLY A 311 1.91 -6.50 -20.01
N LEU A 312 1.47 -5.38 -20.59
CA LEU A 312 1.97 -4.86 -21.86
C LEU A 312 3.49 -4.67 -21.77
N SER A 313 4.25 -5.42 -22.58
CA SER A 313 5.70 -5.49 -22.48
C SER A 313 6.34 -5.87 -23.81
N PRO A 314 7.47 -5.26 -24.21
CA PRO A 314 8.23 -5.65 -25.39
C PRO A 314 8.84 -7.06 -25.30
N ARG A 315 8.77 -7.71 -24.13
CA ARG A 315 9.22 -9.10 -23.94
C ARG A 315 8.14 -10.13 -24.26
N GLY A 316 6.88 -9.71 -24.42
CA GLY A 316 5.77 -10.56 -24.80
C GLY A 316 5.19 -10.14 -26.17
N PRO A 317 4.23 -10.91 -26.70
CA PRO A 317 3.57 -10.62 -27.96
C PRO A 317 2.61 -9.42 -27.79
N MET A 318 3.11 -8.20 -27.98
CA MET A 318 2.28 -6.99 -27.89
C MET A 318 1.10 -7.00 -28.89
N THR A 319 1.24 -7.73 -30.01
CA THR A 319 0.16 -7.97 -30.98
C THR A 319 -1.07 -8.63 -30.38
N ASP A 320 -0.95 -9.40 -29.29
CA ASP A 320 -2.09 -9.98 -28.59
C ASP A 320 -3.07 -8.90 -28.11
N PHE A 321 -2.57 -7.72 -27.72
CA PHE A 321 -3.44 -6.61 -27.30
C PHE A 321 -4.34 -6.13 -28.44
N VAL A 322 -3.80 -6.07 -29.66
CA VAL A 322 -4.56 -5.68 -30.86
C VAL A 322 -5.53 -6.80 -31.24
N GLU A 323 -5.04 -8.05 -31.27
CA GLU A 323 -5.83 -9.22 -31.65
C GLU A 323 -7.01 -9.47 -30.70
N LEU A 324 -6.83 -9.20 -29.40
CA LEU A 324 -7.88 -9.31 -28.39
C LEU A 324 -8.84 -8.09 -28.39
N GLY A 325 -8.56 -7.04 -29.17
CA GLY A 325 -9.36 -5.81 -29.18
C GLY A 325 -9.28 -5.04 -27.85
N ILE A 326 -8.12 -5.05 -27.21
CA ILE A 326 -7.85 -4.34 -25.95
C ILE A 326 -7.80 -2.84 -26.22
N THR A 327 -8.48 -2.06 -25.37
CA THR A 327 -8.50 -0.60 -25.47
C THR A 327 -8.05 0.11 -24.19
N ALA A 328 -7.73 -0.65 -23.14
CA ALA A 328 -7.12 -0.16 -21.90
C ALA A 328 -6.01 -1.10 -21.40
N ALA A 329 -4.92 -0.55 -20.86
CA ALA A 329 -3.84 -1.36 -20.29
C ALA A 329 -3.25 -0.72 -19.04
N THR A 330 -2.76 -1.56 -18.13
CA THR A 330 -1.97 -1.11 -16.98
C THR A 330 -0.47 -1.22 -17.26
N VAL A 331 0.28 -0.21 -16.80
CA VAL A 331 1.76 -0.18 -16.89
C VAL A 331 2.34 0.15 -15.53
N ASN A 332 3.21 -0.72 -15.02
CA ASN A 332 3.90 -0.52 -13.74
C ASN A 332 5.04 0.50 -13.88
N LEU A 333 4.95 1.65 -13.21
CA LEU A 333 6.00 2.66 -13.11
C LEU A 333 6.85 2.42 -11.86
N VAL A 334 7.96 1.71 -12.02
CA VAL A 334 8.92 1.45 -10.93
C VAL A 334 9.83 2.67 -10.73
N LEU A 335 9.49 3.54 -9.78
CA LEU A 335 10.15 4.85 -9.60
C LEU A 335 11.61 4.75 -9.19
N THR A 336 11.97 3.76 -8.36
CA THR A 336 13.36 3.54 -7.93
C THR A 336 14.31 3.30 -9.10
N SER A 337 13.78 2.83 -10.23
CA SER A 337 14.60 2.60 -11.43
C SER A 337 15.07 3.90 -12.10
N PHE A 338 14.35 4.99 -11.89
CA PHE A 338 14.71 6.34 -12.35
C PHE A 338 15.65 7.07 -11.38
N VAL A 339 16.02 6.47 -10.24
CA VAL A 339 16.81 7.12 -9.19
C VAL A 339 18.15 6.40 -9.01
N SER A 340 19.24 7.18 -8.91
CA SER A 340 20.57 6.66 -8.62
C SER A 340 21.34 7.54 -7.66
N THR A 341 22.24 6.94 -6.89
CA THR A 341 23.20 7.64 -6.01
C THR A 341 24.56 7.83 -6.69
N THR A 342 24.71 7.38 -7.94
CA THR A 342 25.97 7.46 -8.68
C THR A 342 25.83 8.40 -9.87
N ASP A 343 26.81 9.29 -10.02
CA ASP A 343 26.93 10.15 -11.19
C ASP A 343 27.38 9.33 -12.41
N ARG A 344 26.74 9.56 -13.57
CA ARG A 344 27.08 8.93 -14.85
C ARG A 344 26.67 9.86 -16.00
N PRO A 345 27.27 9.71 -17.20
CA PRO A 345 26.77 10.39 -18.40
C PRO A 345 25.26 10.23 -18.56
N ASN A 346 24.58 11.30 -18.98
CA ASN A 346 23.12 11.44 -19.14
C ASN A 346 22.27 11.48 -17.86
N ARG A 347 22.83 11.24 -16.67
CA ARG A 347 22.08 11.39 -15.43
C ARG A 347 22.00 12.85 -15.01
N LYS A 348 20.83 13.27 -14.53
CA LYS A 348 20.59 14.66 -14.09
C LYS A 348 20.59 14.72 -12.58
N ARG A 349 21.37 15.62 -11.97
CA ARG A 349 21.34 15.83 -10.51
C ARG A 349 19.96 16.35 -10.09
N ILE A 350 19.33 15.69 -9.11
CA ILE A 350 18.06 16.12 -8.52
C ILE A 350 18.37 17.19 -7.46
N PRO A 351 17.72 18.37 -7.51
CA PRO A 351 17.86 19.41 -6.48
C PRO A 351 17.26 18.96 -5.14
N THR A 352 18.05 18.32 -4.28
CA THR A 352 17.62 17.86 -2.96
C THR A 352 18.63 18.27 -1.87
N PRO A 353 18.19 18.43 -0.61
CA PRO A 353 19.11 18.54 0.52
C PRO A 353 19.80 17.19 0.80
N GLY A 354 21.06 17.23 1.25
CA GLY A 354 21.85 16.03 1.61
C GLY A 354 22.70 15.46 0.46
N PRO A 355 23.12 14.18 0.55
CA PRO A 355 23.98 13.54 -0.46
C PRO A 355 23.39 13.57 -1.87
N PRO A 356 24.20 13.68 -2.94
CA PRO A 356 23.69 13.80 -4.30
C PRO A 356 22.84 12.58 -4.71
N VAL A 357 21.76 12.87 -5.42
CA VAL A 357 20.85 11.89 -6.03
C VAL A 357 20.64 12.32 -7.47
N TYR A 358 20.55 11.35 -8.38
CA TYR A 358 20.50 11.57 -9.81
C TYR A 358 19.28 10.89 -10.41
N PHE A 359 18.62 11.59 -11.33
CA PHE A 359 17.59 11.08 -12.21
C PHE A 359 18.23 10.35 -13.40
N ASN A 360 17.71 9.16 -13.70
CA ASN A 360 18.19 8.27 -14.75
C ASN A 360 17.20 8.25 -15.93
N PRO A 361 17.39 9.09 -16.97
CA PRO A 361 16.49 9.15 -18.11
C PRO A 361 16.54 7.91 -19.01
N ASP A 362 17.61 7.10 -18.95
CA ASP A 362 17.75 5.89 -19.79
C ASP A 362 16.60 4.89 -19.60
N ARG A 363 15.93 4.94 -18.44
CA ARG A 363 14.75 4.11 -18.17
C ARG A 363 13.58 4.42 -19.09
N PHE A 364 13.50 5.62 -19.65
CA PHE A 364 12.42 5.97 -20.58
C PHE A 364 12.39 5.08 -21.81
N ALA A 365 13.52 4.60 -22.31
CA ALA A 365 13.56 3.78 -23.53
C ALA A 365 12.64 2.55 -23.47
N HIS A 366 12.45 1.95 -22.29
CA HIS A 366 11.50 0.84 -22.10
C HIS A 366 10.04 1.30 -22.20
N TYR A 367 9.70 2.35 -21.47
CA TYR A 367 8.34 2.87 -21.39
C TYR A 367 7.89 3.55 -22.69
N ASP A 368 8.81 4.22 -23.40
CA ASP A 368 8.56 4.82 -24.71
C ASP A 368 8.01 3.81 -25.70
N ARG A 369 8.60 2.62 -25.77
CA ARG A 369 8.15 1.56 -26.68
C ARG A 369 6.73 1.09 -26.35
N ILE A 370 6.42 0.96 -25.06
CA ILE A 370 5.12 0.48 -24.58
C ILE A 370 4.04 1.53 -24.79
N ILE A 371 4.30 2.77 -24.40
CA ILE A 371 3.33 3.86 -24.44
C ILE A 371 3.13 4.33 -25.90
N ASP A 372 4.16 4.26 -26.74
CA ASP A 372 4.01 4.61 -28.16
C ASP A 372 3.19 3.56 -28.91
N PHE A 373 3.41 2.27 -28.61
CA PHE A 373 2.52 1.21 -29.11
C PHE A 373 1.07 1.44 -28.67
N ALA A 374 0.84 1.75 -27.39
CA ALA A 374 -0.49 2.04 -26.90
C ALA A 374 -1.14 3.24 -27.62
N ARG A 375 -0.37 4.31 -27.87
CA ARG A 375 -0.80 5.44 -28.69
C ARG A 375 -1.19 5.00 -30.10
N GLN A 376 -0.35 4.25 -30.79
CA GLN A 376 -0.58 3.81 -32.17
C GLN A 376 -1.86 2.96 -32.32
N HIS A 377 -2.25 2.25 -31.26
CA HIS A 377 -3.41 1.36 -31.25
C HIS A 377 -4.60 1.89 -30.43
N GLY A 378 -4.57 3.17 -30.01
CA GLY A 378 -5.68 3.78 -29.27
C GLY A 378 -5.93 3.19 -27.88
N ILE A 379 -4.94 2.55 -27.27
CA ILE A 379 -5.02 1.95 -25.94
C ILE A 379 -4.80 3.04 -24.88
N VAL A 380 -5.72 3.15 -23.93
CA VAL A 380 -5.58 4.05 -22.78
C VAL A 380 -4.63 3.43 -21.75
N ILE A 381 -3.62 4.19 -21.33
CA ILE A 381 -2.68 3.77 -20.29
C ILE A 381 -3.13 4.23 -18.90
N SER A 382 -3.22 3.26 -17.99
CA SER A 382 -3.33 3.46 -16.55
C SER A 382 -2.00 3.07 -15.88
N ALA A 383 -1.25 4.07 -15.40
CA ALA A 383 0.08 3.86 -14.87
C ALA A 383 0.07 3.64 -13.35
N ILE A 384 0.61 2.52 -12.86
CA ILE A 384 0.65 2.18 -11.44
C ILE A 384 1.98 2.65 -10.85
N VAL A 385 1.94 3.59 -9.89
CA VAL A 385 3.13 4.24 -9.31
C VAL A 385 3.72 3.38 -8.19
N LEU A 386 4.84 2.69 -8.45
CA LEU A 386 5.41 1.69 -7.54
C LEU A 386 6.80 2.07 -7.02
N ILE A 387 7.02 1.82 -5.73
CA ILE A 387 8.30 1.97 -5.04
C ILE A 387 8.64 0.62 -4.39
N PRO A 388 9.50 -0.22 -4.97
CA PRO A 388 9.90 -1.49 -4.36
C PRO A 388 10.51 -1.30 -2.97
N SER A 389 10.27 -2.24 -2.06
CA SER A 389 10.80 -2.19 -0.69
C SER A 389 12.35 -2.21 -0.66
N PRO A 390 13.02 -1.74 0.42
CA PRO A 390 14.48 -1.64 0.49
C PRO A 390 15.22 -2.96 0.27
N LYS A 391 14.61 -4.08 0.68
CA LYS A 391 15.15 -5.43 0.44
C LYS A 391 15.29 -5.73 -1.06
N GLN A 392 14.48 -5.07 -1.89
CA GLN A 392 14.42 -5.24 -3.34
C GLN A 392 15.13 -4.10 -4.10
N ALA A 393 15.31 -2.91 -3.51
CA ALA A 393 15.91 -1.74 -4.16
C ALA A 393 17.10 -1.12 -3.40
N ARG A 394 18.33 -1.40 -3.87
CA ARG A 394 19.58 -0.78 -3.34
C ARG A 394 19.69 0.72 -3.67
N SER A 395 19.20 1.15 -4.84
CA SER A 395 19.16 2.55 -5.30
C SER A 395 17.71 3.05 -5.23
N GLY A 396 17.39 3.90 -4.26
CA GLY A 396 16.01 4.36 -4.07
C GLY A 396 15.60 4.66 -2.62
N ARG A 397 16.52 4.54 -1.64
CA ARG A 397 16.24 4.81 -0.22
C ARG A 397 15.53 6.14 0.06
N ALA A 398 15.84 7.20 -0.70
CA ALA A 398 15.17 8.49 -0.52
C ALA A 398 13.68 8.47 -0.89
N LEU A 399 13.21 7.48 -1.66
CA LEU A 399 11.80 7.32 -1.98
C LEU A 399 11.06 6.46 -0.96
N VAL A 400 11.75 5.69 -0.11
CA VAL A 400 11.11 4.71 0.76
C VAL A 400 10.76 5.34 2.10
N HIS A 401 9.50 5.22 2.52
CA HIS A 401 9.05 5.65 3.83
C HIS A 401 9.96 5.09 4.95
N PRO A 402 10.37 5.91 5.94
CA PRO A 402 11.34 5.49 6.96
C PRO A 402 10.90 4.28 7.78
N ASP A 403 9.60 4.15 8.03
CA ASP A 403 9.02 3.05 8.83
C ASP A 403 8.75 1.77 8.03
N THR A 404 9.11 1.70 6.74
CA THR A 404 8.94 0.47 5.95
C THR A 404 9.75 -0.68 6.54
N ASP A 405 9.08 -1.75 6.96
CA ASP A 405 9.69 -2.92 7.62
C ASP A 405 9.63 -4.22 6.79
N GLY A 406 8.90 -4.22 5.66
CA GLY A 406 8.67 -5.39 4.85
C GLY A 406 7.95 -5.09 3.54
N GLY A 407 7.11 -6.05 3.11
CA GLY A 407 6.28 -5.93 1.92
C GLY A 407 7.03 -5.97 0.58
N THR A 408 6.24 -6.00 -0.48
CA THR A 408 6.68 -5.93 -1.88
C THR A 408 7.02 -4.49 -2.27
N TYR A 409 6.14 -3.54 -1.92
CA TYR A 409 6.33 -2.11 -2.20
C TYR A 409 6.20 -1.29 -0.93
N ALA A 410 6.74 -0.08 -0.97
CA ALA A 410 6.76 0.90 0.09
C ALA A 410 5.88 2.11 -0.26
N MET A 411 5.35 2.76 0.77
CA MET A 411 4.83 4.14 0.66
C MET A 411 5.99 5.10 0.33
N PRO A 412 5.76 6.20 -0.41
CA PRO A 412 6.76 7.23 -0.60
C PRO A 412 7.18 7.89 0.72
N ASP A 413 8.45 8.25 0.85
CA ASP A 413 8.90 9.14 1.93
C ASP A 413 8.39 10.56 1.70
N LEU A 414 7.25 10.86 2.32
CA LEU A 414 6.68 12.19 2.43
C LEU A 414 6.84 12.74 3.85
N THR A 415 7.82 12.27 4.61
CA THR A 415 8.12 12.78 5.96
C THR A 415 9.30 13.73 5.95
N THR A 416 10.08 13.75 4.86
CA THR A 416 11.26 14.61 4.72
C THR A 416 11.20 15.50 3.46
N PRO A 417 11.79 16.70 3.48
CA PRO A 417 11.97 17.53 2.27
C PRO A 417 12.74 16.80 1.17
N ARG A 418 13.68 15.92 1.54
CA ARG A 418 14.49 15.14 0.60
C ARG A 418 13.63 14.12 -0.15
N GLY A 419 12.82 13.34 0.56
CA GLY A 419 11.96 12.33 -0.05
C GLY A 419 10.93 12.95 -0.98
N VAL A 420 10.28 14.04 -0.55
CA VAL A 420 9.39 14.84 -1.39
C VAL A 420 10.09 15.34 -2.65
N ALA A 421 11.29 15.92 -2.54
CA ALA A 421 12.01 16.44 -3.70
C ALA A 421 12.39 15.35 -4.72
N VAL A 422 12.80 14.15 -4.29
CA VAL A 422 13.07 13.03 -5.21
C VAL A 422 11.78 12.52 -5.85
N TYR A 423 10.72 12.30 -5.06
CA TYR A 423 9.44 11.79 -5.54
C TYR A 423 8.81 12.70 -6.59
N THR A 424 8.73 14.00 -6.26
CA THR A 424 8.18 15.04 -7.14
C THR A 424 8.99 15.20 -8.43
N TYR A 425 10.31 15.21 -8.36
CA TYR A 425 11.15 15.35 -9.55
C TYR A 425 10.95 14.19 -10.53
N VAL A 426 10.93 12.95 -10.02
CA VAL A 426 10.74 11.75 -10.86
C VAL A 426 9.36 11.77 -11.50
N LEU A 427 8.30 12.02 -10.72
CA LEU A 427 6.94 12.11 -11.25
C LEU A 427 6.82 13.23 -12.29
N ASN A 428 7.43 14.38 -12.07
CA ASN A 428 7.38 15.51 -13.00
C ASN A 428 8.06 15.18 -14.34
N GLU A 429 9.23 14.56 -14.34
CA GLU A 429 9.89 14.16 -15.60
C GLU A 429 9.06 13.11 -16.37
N ILE A 430 8.39 12.19 -15.67
CA ILE A 430 7.50 11.20 -16.30
C ILE A 430 6.24 11.88 -16.86
N ALA A 431 5.55 12.71 -16.07
CA ALA A 431 4.34 13.41 -16.47
C ALA A 431 4.59 14.35 -17.66
N LYS A 432 5.70 15.10 -17.64
CA LYS A 432 6.13 15.95 -18.74
C LYS A 432 6.34 15.16 -20.03
N ARG A 433 6.92 13.96 -19.94
CA ARG A 433 7.20 13.10 -21.09
C ARG A 433 5.93 12.52 -21.70
N TYR A 434 5.01 12.05 -20.87
CA TYR A 434 3.76 11.40 -21.29
C TYR A 434 2.54 12.29 -21.14
N ARG A 435 2.68 13.57 -21.53
CA ARG A 435 1.66 14.60 -21.33
C ARG A 435 0.53 14.59 -22.36
N ASN A 436 0.81 14.10 -23.57
CA ASN A 436 -0.13 14.15 -24.69
C ASN A 436 -0.26 12.79 -25.37
N HIS A 437 -1.41 12.16 -25.20
CA HIS A 437 -1.71 10.85 -25.79
C HIS A 437 -1.78 10.85 -27.32
N ARG A 438 -1.89 12.01 -27.99
CA ARG A 438 -1.96 12.09 -29.45
C ARG A 438 -0.60 12.19 -30.13
N ARG A 439 0.48 12.44 -29.39
CA ARG A 439 1.82 12.64 -29.93
C ARG A 439 2.81 11.65 -29.34
N ALA A 440 3.82 11.28 -30.10
CA ALA A 440 4.86 10.37 -29.63
C ALA A 440 5.62 11.00 -28.42
N PRO A 441 5.98 10.21 -27.40
CA PRO A 441 5.79 8.76 -27.29
C PRO A 441 4.42 8.32 -26.77
N GLY A 442 3.46 9.22 -26.59
CA GLY A 442 2.10 8.95 -26.11
C GLY A 442 1.84 9.59 -24.75
N GLY A 443 0.78 9.13 -24.07
CA GLY A 443 0.25 9.81 -22.90
C GLY A 443 -0.18 8.88 -21.79
N ILE A 444 -0.09 9.38 -20.56
CA ILE A 444 -0.67 8.77 -19.37
C ILE A 444 -1.81 9.67 -18.89
N THR A 445 -3.04 9.14 -18.94
CA THR A 445 -4.24 9.87 -18.50
C THR A 445 -4.69 9.42 -17.11
N ASN A 446 -4.47 8.16 -16.76
CA ASN A 446 -4.85 7.60 -15.47
C ASN A 446 -3.60 7.22 -14.68
N TRP A 447 -3.51 7.68 -13.44
CA TRP A 447 -2.42 7.38 -12.53
C TRP A 447 -2.97 6.62 -11.33
N ILE A 448 -2.59 5.36 -11.16
CA ILE A 448 -2.99 4.56 -9.99
C ILE A 448 -1.92 4.79 -8.92
N ALA A 449 -2.33 5.33 -7.78
CA ALA A 449 -1.45 5.61 -6.66
C ALA A 449 -1.10 4.29 -5.95
N HIS A 450 0.12 3.80 -6.14
CA HIS A 450 0.61 2.60 -5.46
C HIS A 450 -0.29 1.38 -5.69
N ASN A 451 -0.22 0.38 -4.81
CA ASN A 451 -0.99 -0.85 -4.94
C ASN A 451 -1.66 -1.22 -3.63
N GLU A 452 -2.96 -1.52 -3.68
CA GLU A 452 -3.73 -2.18 -2.62
C GLU A 452 -3.48 -1.60 -1.22
N ILE A 453 -3.85 -0.32 -1.03
CA ILE A 453 -3.57 0.42 0.21
C ILE A 453 -4.26 -0.19 1.43
N ASP A 454 -5.34 -0.93 1.24
CA ASP A 454 -6.01 -1.66 2.31
C ASP A 454 -5.19 -2.83 2.87
N PHE A 455 -4.19 -3.31 2.14
CA PHE A 455 -3.15 -4.21 2.61
C PHE A 455 -1.78 -3.52 2.57
N HIS A 456 -1.69 -2.31 3.12
CA HIS A 456 -0.51 -1.44 3.02
C HIS A 456 0.78 -2.13 3.47
N THR A 457 0.78 -2.91 4.54
CA THR A 457 2.00 -3.59 5.03
C THR A 457 2.61 -4.57 4.03
N ILE A 458 1.84 -5.04 3.04
CA ILE A 458 2.33 -5.89 1.95
C ILE A 458 2.58 -5.10 0.68
N TRP A 459 1.64 -4.23 0.29
CA TRP A 459 1.62 -3.67 -1.07
C TRP A 459 1.91 -2.18 -1.18
N THR A 460 1.94 -1.43 -0.06
CA THR A 460 2.35 -0.01 0.02
C THR A 460 2.85 0.31 1.44
N ASN A 461 3.94 -0.34 1.86
CA ASN A 461 4.31 -0.47 3.27
C ASN A 461 4.92 0.82 3.86
N MET A 462 4.42 1.23 5.02
CA MET A 462 4.97 2.27 5.91
C MET A 462 5.03 1.82 7.38
N GLY A 463 5.21 0.51 7.58
CA GLY A 463 5.08 -0.19 8.85
C GLY A 463 3.61 -0.37 9.27
N PRO A 464 3.36 -1.10 10.37
CA PRO A 464 2.05 -1.14 11.00
C PRO A 464 1.70 0.24 11.58
N GLN A 465 0.63 0.86 11.08
CA GLN A 465 0.26 2.25 11.38
C GLN A 465 -1.27 2.42 11.44
N PRO A 466 -1.80 3.24 12.35
CA PRO A 466 -3.23 3.57 12.39
C PRO A 466 -3.75 4.06 11.04
N ARG A 467 -5.02 3.76 10.74
CA ARG A 467 -5.69 4.14 9.49
C ARG A 467 -5.52 5.61 9.15
N GLU A 468 -5.65 6.50 10.13
CA GLU A 468 -5.58 7.95 9.95
C GLU A 468 -4.21 8.38 9.38
N LEU A 469 -3.12 7.78 9.87
CA LEU A 469 -1.76 8.08 9.40
C LEU A 469 -1.49 7.51 8.00
N VAL A 470 -1.98 6.29 7.73
CA VAL A 470 -1.85 5.66 6.41
C VAL A 470 -2.65 6.44 5.37
N THR A 471 -3.90 6.80 5.69
CA THR A 471 -4.78 7.55 4.79
C THR A 471 -4.24 8.96 4.53
N ASP A 472 -3.74 9.70 5.53
CA ASP A 472 -3.12 11.01 5.30
C ASP A 472 -1.92 10.92 4.34
N SER A 473 -1.02 9.98 4.60
CA SER A 473 0.20 9.81 3.78
C SER A 473 -0.16 9.43 2.34
N TYR A 474 -1.11 8.51 2.16
CA TYR A 474 -1.60 8.10 0.86
C TYR A 474 -2.35 9.23 0.14
N TYR A 475 -3.18 9.98 0.85
CA TYR A 475 -3.90 11.14 0.33
C TYR A 475 -2.95 12.23 -0.18
N ARG A 476 -1.93 12.58 0.60
CA ARG A 476 -0.88 13.51 0.18
C ARG A 476 -0.17 13.01 -1.07
N SER A 477 0.16 11.72 -1.13
CA SER A 477 0.73 11.10 -2.34
C SER A 477 -0.19 11.23 -3.56
N MET A 478 -1.51 10.97 -3.40
CA MET A 478 -2.49 11.16 -4.46
C MET A 478 -2.54 12.63 -4.95
N ARG A 479 -2.51 13.60 -4.03
CA ARG A 479 -2.44 15.04 -4.38
C ARG A 479 -1.19 15.38 -5.17
N LEU A 480 -0.05 14.88 -4.74
CA LEU A 480 1.24 15.05 -5.42
C LEU A 480 1.19 14.48 -6.85
N ILE A 481 0.76 13.23 -7.01
CA ILE A 481 0.61 12.58 -8.33
C ILE A 481 -0.35 13.38 -9.21
N HIS A 482 -1.54 13.71 -8.69
CA HIS A 482 -2.57 14.43 -9.43
C HIS A 482 -2.09 15.80 -9.90
N ASN A 483 -1.57 16.63 -8.99
CA ASN A 483 -1.21 18.01 -9.31
C ASN A 483 -0.04 18.06 -10.30
N ILE A 484 0.95 17.19 -10.13
CA ILE A 484 2.06 17.07 -11.09
C ILE A 484 1.54 16.61 -12.45
N ALA A 485 0.68 15.59 -12.50
CA ALA A 485 0.14 15.11 -13.76
C ALA A 485 -0.74 16.18 -14.45
N ARG A 486 -1.54 16.93 -13.69
CA ARG A 486 -2.41 18.00 -14.18
C ARG A 486 -1.67 19.22 -14.71
N ASP A 487 -0.49 19.52 -14.19
CA ASP A 487 0.39 20.59 -14.69
C ASP A 487 0.83 20.35 -16.13
N HIS A 488 0.87 19.07 -16.58
CA HIS A 488 1.25 18.69 -17.95
C HIS A 488 0.08 18.17 -18.79
N ASN A 489 -0.95 17.57 -18.17
CA ASN A 489 -2.09 16.98 -18.83
C ASN A 489 -3.40 17.39 -18.10
N PRO A 490 -4.19 18.33 -18.65
CA PRO A 490 -5.41 18.83 -18.01
C PRO A 490 -6.53 17.78 -17.91
N HIS A 491 -6.33 16.56 -18.43
CA HIS A 491 -7.29 15.46 -18.32
C HIS A 491 -6.80 14.35 -17.39
N ALA A 492 -5.64 14.53 -16.75
CA ALA A 492 -5.10 13.55 -15.82
C ALA A 492 -6.01 13.36 -14.60
N ARG A 493 -6.08 12.10 -14.14
CA ARG A 493 -6.79 11.66 -12.94
C ARG A 493 -5.91 10.72 -12.13
N VAL A 494 -6.18 10.64 -10.83
CA VAL A 494 -5.48 9.72 -9.91
C VAL A 494 -6.46 8.71 -9.31
N PHE A 495 -6.04 7.48 -9.07
CA PHE A 495 -6.92 6.41 -8.59
C PHE A 495 -6.34 5.76 -7.35
N ALA A 496 -7.18 5.52 -6.35
CA ALA A 496 -6.83 4.74 -5.16
C ALA A 496 -6.96 3.23 -5.47
N SER A 497 -5.89 2.46 -5.25
CA SER A 497 -5.86 1.02 -5.51
C SER A 497 -6.33 0.22 -4.29
N LEU A 498 -7.29 -0.70 -4.47
CA LEU A 498 -7.90 -1.48 -3.40
C LEU A 498 -8.07 -2.95 -3.80
N THR A 499 -7.91 -3.87 -2.84
CA THR A 499 -8.20 -5.31 -3.03
C THR A 499 -9.72 -5.59 -3.16
N HIS A 500 -10.12 -6.86 -3.26
CA HIS A 500 -11.51 -7.33 -3.19
C HIS A 500 -12.11 -7.29 -1.77
N HIS A 501 -11.31 -6.96 -0.75
CA HIS A 501 -11.86 -6.69 0.58
C HIS A 501 -12.74 -5.43 0.55
N TRP A 502 -13.68 -5.33 1.49
CA TRP A 502 -14.61 -4.20 1.53
C TRP A 502 -14.83 -3.65 2.94
N ASN A 503 -15.56 -4.37 3.77
CA ASN A 503 -15.87 -3.97 5.14
C ASN A 503 -15.21 -4.94 6.13
N VAL A 504 -13.88 -4.87 6.21
CA VAL A 504 -13.10 -5.67 7.17
C VAL A 504 -13.00 -4.96 8.52
N PRO A 505 -13.12 -5.67 9.65
CA PRO A 505 -12.88 -5.08 10.96
C PRO A 505 -11.39 -4.73 11.12
N ASP A 506 -11.13 -3.76 12.01
CA ASP A 506 -9.79 -3.46 12.49
C ASP A 506 -9.15 -4.75 13.06
N ASP A 507 -7.92 -5.01 12.67
CA ASP A 507 -7.15 -6.16 13.14
C ASP A 507 -6.50 -5.90 14.52
N GLY A 508 -6.55 -4.66 15.02
CA GLY A 508 -5.89 -4.22 16.25
C GLY A 508 -4.37 -4.24 16.18
N GLN A 509 -3.79 -4.56 15.03
CA GLN A 509 -2.35 -4.66 14.76
C GLN A 509 -1.89 -3.68 13.68
N TRP A 510 -2.82 -2.92 13.10
CA TRP A 510 -2.55 -1.90 12.11
C TRP A 510 -1.88 -2.43 10.83
N GLN A 511 -2.23 -3.65 10.42
CA GLN A 511 -1.62 -4.29 9.24
C GLN A 511 -2.45 -4.14 7.97
N ARG A 512 -3.74 -3.85 8.13
CA ARG A 512 -4.70 -3.64 7.03
C ARG A 512 -5.73 -2.57 7.40
N LEU A 513 -6.41 -2.05 6.39
CA LEU A 513 -7.49 -1.08 6.52
C LEU A 513 -8.79 -1.63 5.96
N SER A 514 -9.92 -1.06 6.36
CA SER A 514 -11.21 -1.26 5.68
C SER A 514 -11.27 -0.40 4.42
N PRO A 515 -11.36 -0.98 3.20
CA PRO A 515 -11.57 -0.22 1.96
C PRO A 515 -12.74 0.74 2.02
N ARG A 516 -13.86 0.33 2.63
CA ARG A 516 -15.05 1.17 2.79
C ARG A 516 -14.76 2.43 3.62
N GLU A 517 -14.13 2.26 4.78
CA GLU A 517 -13.83 3.39 5.67
C GLU A 517 -12.68 4.25 5.11
N PHE A 518 -11.70 3.64 4.44
CA PHE A 518 -10.68 4.38 3.69
C PHE A 518 -11.29 5.29 2.61
N LEU A 519 -12.26 4.80 1.82
CA LEU A 519 -12.93 5.64 0.81
C LEU A 519 -13.73 6.79 1.44
N ARG A 520 -14.35 6.56 2.61
CA ARG A 520 -15.03 7.62 3.37
C ARG A 520 -14.06 8.69 3.84
N ASP A 521 -12.90 8.30 4.37
CA ASP A 521 -11.87 9.25 4.77
C ASP A 521 -11.32 10.03 3.57
N LEU A 522 -11.03 9.34 2.45
CA LEU A 522 -10.55 9.96 1.22
C LEU A 522 -11.55 11.02 0.71
N GLN A 523 -12.84 10.70 0.73
CA GLN A 523 -13.90 11.64 0.38
C GLN A 523 -13.98 12.80 1.39
N ARG A 524 -13.82 12.54 2.70
CA ARG A 524 -13.82 13.57 3.74
C ARG A 524 -12.67 14.55 3.57
N TYR A 525 -11.46 14.05 3.30
CA TYR A 525 -10.32 14.88 2.91
C TYR A 525 -10.61 15.66 1.62
N SER A 526 -11.21 15.04 0.60
CA SER A 526 -11.56 15.72 -0.66
C SER A 526 -12.51 16.89 -0.44
N GLN A 527 -13.52 16.73 0.42
CA GLN A 527 -14.49 17.77 0.75
C GLN A 527 -13.88 18.88 1.60
N LEU A 528 -13.05 18.51 2.58
CA LEU A 528 -12.45 19.44 3.54
C LEU A 528 -11.31 20.25 2.91
N GLU A 529 -10.45 19.59 2.13
CA GLU A 529 -9.21 20.17 1.62
C GLU A 529 -9.26 20.55 0.12
N GLY A 530 -10.46 20.53 -0.47
CA GLY A 530 -10.76 20.97 -1.84
C GLY A 530 -10.77 19.83 -2.87
N ASP A 531 -11.88 19.61 -3.56
CA ASP A 531 -12.04 18.41 -4.38
C ASP A 531 -11.05 18.32 -5.56
N PHE A 532 -10.74 17.10 -6.02
CA PHE A 532 -9.85 16.85 -7.16
C PHE A 532 -10.27 15.60 -7.92
N ALA A 533 -9.68 15.39 -9.10
CA ALA A 533 -10.10 14.35 -10.03
C ALA A 533 -9.56 12.95 -9.64
N TRP A 534 -9.98 12.44 -8.48
CA TRP A 534 -9.67 11.10 -8.02
C TRP A 534 -10.76 10.07 -8.37
N GLY A 535 -10.37 8.80 -8.42
CA GLY A 535 -11.23 7.64 -8.65
C GLY A 535 -10.79 6.39 -7.90
N VAL A 536 -11.42 5.25 -8.19
CA VAL A 536 -11.13 3.96 -7.54
C VAL A 536 -10.58 2.95 -8.56
N ALA A 537 -9.46 2.34 -8.24
CA ALA A 537 -8.84 1.23 -8.96
C ALA A 537 -9.05 -0.04 -8.12
N TYR A 538 -10.13 -0.78 -8.37
CA TYR A 538 -10.60 -1.88 -7.51
C TYR A 538 -10.22 -3.24 -8.09
N HIS A 539 -9.85 -4.21 -7.26
CA HIS A 539 -9.42 -5.55 -7.70
C HIS A 539 -10.44 -6.63 -7.30
N PRO A 540 -11.55 -6.81 -8.04
CA PRO A 540 -12.67 -7.68 -7.64
C PRO A 540 -12.39 -9.17 -7.91
N TYR A 541 -11.28 -9.70 -7.38
CA TYR A 541 -11.00 -11.13 -7.39
C TYR A 541 -12.11 -11.94 -6.70
N PRO A 542 -12.26 -13.24 -7.03
CA PRO A 542 -13.11 -14.13 -6.25
C PRO A 542 -12.63 -14.20 -4.80
N GLN A 543 -13.50 -14.61 -3.88
CA GLN A 543 -13.19 -14.73 -2.45
C GLN A 543 -11.90 -15.53 -2.20
N SER A 544 -11.67 -16.57 -2.99
CA SER A 544 -10.39 -17.27 -3.07
C SER A 544 -9.81 -17.06 -4.46
N LEU A 545 -8.56 -16.60 -4.55
CA LEU A 545 -7.89 -16.49 -5.84
C LEU A 545 -7.70 -17.86 -6.51
N PHE A 546 -7.75 -18.95 -5.74
CA PHE A 546 -7.73 -20.34 -6.23
C PHE A 546 -9.13 -20.94 -6.49
N ALA A 547 -10.19 -20.14 -6.39
CA ALA A 547 -11.54 -20.62 -6.68
C ALA A 547 -11.62 -21.15 -8.11
N LYS A 548 -12.29 -22.30 -8.29
CA LYS A 548 -12.51 -22.90 -9.61
C LYS A 548 -13.41 -22.02 -10.48
N VAL A 549 -14.38 -21.34 -9.87
CA VAL A 549 -15.31 -20.43 -10.53
C VAL A 549 -15.64 -19.24 -9.61
N PRO A 550 -15.93 -18.05 -10.18
CA PRO A 550 -16.09 -16.82 -9.41
C PRO A 550 -17.51 -16.55 -8.86
N TRP A 551 -18.49 -17.39 -9.20
CA TRP A 551 -19.91 -17.21 -8.81
C TRP A 551 -20.34 -18.10 -7.62
N GLU A 552 -19.38 -18.78 -6.99
CA GLU A 552 -19.62 -19.64 -5.81
C GLU A 552 -19.12 -18.99 -4.51
N ASP A 553 -18.82 -17.67 -4.53
CA ASP A 553 -18.39 -16.95 -3.34
C ASP A 553 -19.51 -16.98 -2.27
N GLN A 554 -19.16 -17.33 -1.04
CA GLN A 554 -20.12 -17.50 0.07
C GLN A 554 -20.04 -16.36 1.10
N LYS A 555 -18.97 -15.56 1.08
CA LYS A 555 -18.76 -14.41 1.98
C LYS A 555 -19.23 -13.09 1.36
N VAL A 556 -19.93 -13.13 0.23
CA VAL A 556 -20.46 -11.92 -0.42
C VAL A 556 -21.92 -11.72 -0.06
N ARG A 557 -22.32 -10.47 0.19
CA ARG A 557 -23.71 -10.06 0.41
C ARG A 557 -24.06 -8.87 -0.46
N ASP A 558 -25.36 -8.62 -0.66
CA ASP A 558 -25.86 -7.49 -1.43
C ASP A 558 -26.14 -6.24 -0.56
N ASP A 559 -25.30 -6.01 0.45
CA ASP A 559 -25.38 -4.88 1.39
C ASP A 559 -24.01 -4.21 1.57
N PHE A 560 -24.00 -2.98 2.10
CA PHE A 560 -22.75 -2.23 2.30
C PHE A 560 -21.86 -2.78 3.42
N ASP A 561 -22.36 -3.72 4.22
CA ASP A 561 -21.58 -4.34 5.29
C ASP A 561 -20.87 -5.61 4.82
N THR A 562 -21.06 -6.03 3.55
CA THR A 562 -20.40 -7.21 2.96
C THR A 562 -18.89 -7.18 3.22
N PRO A 563 -18.25 -8.27 3.67
CA PRO A 563 -16.81 -8.26 3.95
C PRO A 563 -15.98 -8.15 2.67
N LEU A 564 -16.53 -8.59 1.53
CA LEU A 564 -15.89 -8.59 0.22
C LEU A 564 -16.82 -7.98 -0.83
N VAL A 565 -16.22 -7.28 -1.81
CA VAL A 565 -16.86 -7.03 -3.10
C VAL A 565 -16.07 -7.78 -4.18
N THR A 566 -16.73 -8.71 -4.84
CA THR A 566 -16.18 -9.49 -5.95
C THR A 566 -17.03 -9.23 -7.20
N MET A 567 -16.73 -9.92 -8.32
CA MET A 567 -17.57 -9.83 -9.51
C MET A 567 -19.03 -10.25 -9.26
N GLN A 568 -19.31 -11.05 -8.22
CA GLN A 568 -20.65 -11.54 -7.89
C GLN A 568 -21.58 -10.45 -7.32
N ASN A 569 -21.05 -9.51 -6.54
CA ASN A 569 -21.80 -8.43 -5.91
C ASN A 569 -21.26 -7.03 -6.24
N LEU A 570 -20.63 -6.87 -7.42
CA LEU A 570 -19.98 -5.63 -7.87
C LEU A 570 -20.89 -4.39 -7.78
N GLN A 571 -22.21 -4.55 -7.91
CA GLN A 571 -23.19 -3.48 -7.75
C GLN A 571 -23.14 -2.80 -6.37
N VAL A 572 -22.65 -3.48 -5.33
CA VAL A 572 -22.47 -2.88 -4.00
C VAL A 572 -21.50 -1.68 -4.07
N LEU A 573 -20.38 -1.83 -4.78
CA LEU A 573 -19.44 -0.72 -5.01
C LEU A 573 -20.09 0.42 -5.80
N GLY A 574 -20.84 0.07 -6.85
CA GLY A 574 -21.59 1.04 -7.67
C GLY A 574 -22.57 1.86 -6.83
N ARG A 575 -23.45 1.20 -6.07
CA ARG A 575 -24.42 1.87 -5.18
C ARG A 575 -23.72 2.69 -4.11
N PHE A 576 -22.59 2.22 -3.58
CA PHE A 576 -21.85 2.94 -2.55
C PHE A 576 -21.32 4.27 -3.06
N LEU A 577 -20.67 4.29 -4.23
CA LEU A 577 -20.10 5.50 -4.83
C LEU A 577 -21.17 6.46 -5.42
N GLN A 578 -22.38 5.96 -5.68
CA GLN A 578 -23.50 6.78 -6.15
C GLN A 578 -24.19 7.58 -5.02
N GLN A 579 -23.93 7.24 -3.75
CA GLN A 579 -24.47 7.98 -2.61
C GLN A 579 -24.09 9.47 -2.70
N PRO A 580 -24.99 10.40 -2.33
CA PRO A 580 -24.69 11.83 -2.38
C PRO A 580 -23.41 12.23 -1.63
N SER A 581 -23.12 11.56 -0.50
CA SER A 581 -21.92 11.79 0.30
C SER A 581 -20.62 11.41 -0.41
N MET A 582 -20.66 10.52 -1.40
CA MET A 582 -19.48 9.98 -2.12
C MET A 582 -19.24 10.61 -3.49
N ARG A 583 -20.15 11.46 -3.97
CA ARG A 583 -20.02 12.15 -5.26
C ARG A 583 -18.95 13.25 -5.22
N GLY A 584 -18.39 13.55 -6.38
CA GLY A 584 -17.55 14.74 -6.55
C GLY A 584 -18.35 16.02 -6.35
N THR A 585 -17.66 17.14 -6.21
CA THR A 585 -18.31 18.47 -6.12
C THR A 585 -19.06 18.86 -7.39
N ASP A 586 -18.75 18.20 -8.51
CA ASP A 586 -19.48 18.30 -9.78
C ASP A 586 -20.79 17.47 -9.80
N GLY A 587 -21.10 16.76 -8.71
CA GLY A 587 -22.28 15.90 -8.57
C GLY A 587 -22.15 14.54 -9.26
N ASN A 588 -21.00 14.23 -9.87
CA ASN A 588 -20.78 12.97 -10.58
C ASN A 588 -20.23 11.88 -9.65
N MET A 589 -20.52 10.63 -10.01
CA MET A 589 -19.88 9.47 -9.39
C MET A 589 -18.38 9.47 -9.72
N ARG A 590 -17.54 9.12 -8.74
CA ARG A 590 -16.10 8.92 -8.95
C ARG A 590 -15.86 7.80 -9.96
N PRO A 591 -14.91 7.96 -10.91
CA PRO A 591 -14.65 6.95 -11.92
C PRO A 591 -14.06 5.67 -11.32
N VAL A 592 -14.41 4.52 -11.90
CA VAL A 592 -13.92 3.21 -11.46
C VAL A 592 -13.15 2.50 -12.59
N LEU A 593 -11.97 2.00 -12.24
CA LEU A 593 -11.21 1.03 -13.01
C LEU A 593 -11.21 -0.29 -12.24
N LEU A 594 -11.56 -1.40 -12.89
CA LEU A 594 -11.24 -2.73 -12.36
C LEU A 594 -9.84 -3.05 -12.85
N SER A 595 -8.83 -2.64 -12.09
CA SER A 595 -7.43 -2.57 -12.54
C SER A 595 -6.68 -3.89 -12.47
N GLU A 596 -7.23 -4.88 -11.76
CA GLU A 596 -6.64 -6.20 -11.65
C GLU A 596 -7.67 -7.26 -11.23
N GLN A 597 -7.88 -8.26 -12.09
CA GLN A 597 -8.69 -9.43 -11.78
C GLN A 597 -8.39 -10.55 -12.78
N GLY A 598 -8.36 -11.78 -12.28
CA GLY A 598 -8.08 -12.98 -13.06
C GLY A 598 -8.80 -14.19 -12.51
N PHE A 599 -8.87 -15.26 -13.31
CA PHE A 599 -9.51 -16.51 -12.91
C PHE A 599 -8.51 -17.65 -13.00
N HIS A 600 -8.38 -18.40 -11.92
CA HIS A 600 -7.43 -19.49 -11.82
C HIS A 600 -7.85 -20.71 -12.63
N THR A 601 -6.85 -21.35 -13.24
CA THR A 601 -7.00 -22.69 -13.81
C THR A 601 -6.06 -23.64 -13.06
N ASP A 602 -6.57 -24.75 -12.55
CA ASP A 602 -5.84 -25.72 -11.73
C ASP A 602 -5.03 -26.72 -12.57
N SER A 603 -5.36 -26.85 -13.86
CA SER A 603 -4.59 -27.61 -14.87
C SER A 603 -4.75 -26.96 -16.26
N TYR A 604 -4.18 -27.58 -17.29
CA TYR A 604 -4.39 -27.16 -18.69
C TYR A 604 -5.33 -28.09 -19.46
N ASP A 605 -6.09 -28.94 -18.77
CA ASP A 605 -7.09 -29.79 -19.40
C ASP A 605 -8.30 -28.95 -19.85
N ASP A 606 -9.03 -29.44 -20.85
CA ASP A 606 -10.14 -28.71 -21.49
C ASP A 606 -11.16 -28.22 -20.46
N GLU A 607 -11.54 -29.05 -19.48
CA GLU A 607 -12.51 -28.68 -18.44
C GLU A 607 -12.02 -27.50 -17.57
N ALA A 608 -10.73 -27.48 -17.21
CA ALA A 608 -10.14 -26.41 -16.41
C ALA A 608 -10.04 -25.10 -17.20
N GLN A 609 -9.72 -25.21 -18.50
CA GLN A 609 -9.69 -24.06 -19.40
C GLN A 609 -11.11 -23.52 -19.69
N ASP A 610 -12.10 -24.39 -19.84
CA ASP A 610 -13.50 -24.01 -20.03
C ASP A 610 -14.06 -23.29 -18.81
N ARG A 611 -13.73 -23.73 -17.58
CA ARG A 611 -14.07 -23.00 -16.35
C ARG A 611 -13.47 -21.60 -16.34
N GLN A 612 -12.18 -21.44 -16.67
CA GLN A 612 -11.52 -20.14 -16.73
C GLN A 612 -12.18 -19.22 -17.78
N ALA A 613 -12.48 -19.77 -18.96
CA ALA A 613 -13.10 -19.05 -20.05
C ALA A 613 -14.55 -18.63 -19.73
N GLY A 614 -15.33 -19.53 -19.13
CA GLY A 614 -16.68 -19.24 -18.63
C GLY A 614 -16.70 -18.18 -17.52
N ALA A 615 -15.74 -18.26 -16.59
CA ALA A 615 -15.53 -17.24 -15.56
C ALA A 615 -15.25 -15.85 -16.14
N LEU A 616 -14.36 -15.76 -17.13
CA LEU A 616 -14.04 -14.51 -17.83
C LEU A 616 -15.25 -13.94 -18.56
N TRP A 617 -15.96 -14.78 -19.32
CA TRP A 617 -17.16 -14.36 -20.02
C TRP A 617 -18.24 -13.85 -19.07
N TRP A 618 -18.53 -14.60 -17.99
CA TRP A 618 -19.51 -14.22 -16.98
C TRP A 618 -19.14 -12.89 -16.31
N ALA A 619 -17.88 -12.71 -15.92
CA ALA A 619 -17.41 -11.45 -15.34
C ALA A 619 -17.59 -10.27 -16.32
N MET A 620 -17.29 -10.46 -17.60
CA MET A 620 -17.55 -9.43 -18.62
C MET A 620 -19.04 -9.11 -18.79
N GLN A 621 -19.95 -10.09 -18.63
CA GLN A 621 -21.39 -9.78 -18.60
C GLN A 621 -21.77 -8.89 -17.41
N ARG A 622 -21.18 -9.12 -16.23
CA ARG A 622 -21.37 -8.26 -15.04
C ARG A 622 -20.85 -6.84 -15.27
N VAL A 623 -19.71 -6.70 -15.94
CA VAL A 623 -19.11 -5.41 -16.30
C VAL A 623 -19.98 -4.65 -17.30
N ARG A 624 -20.57 -5.32 -18.30
CA ARG A 624 -21.51 -4.70 -19.25
C ARG A 624 -22.76 -4.12 -18.59
N GLN A 625 -23.23 -4.77 -17.53
CA GLN A 625 -24.34 -4.28 -16.70
C GLN A 625 -23.92 -3.12 -15.78
N SER A 626 -22.63 -2.78 -15.75
CA SER A 626 -22.01 -1.75 -14.90
C SER A 626 -21.32 -0.68 -15.75
N PRO A 627 -22.06 0.16 -16.51
CA PRO A 627 -21.49 1.15 -17.43
C PRO A 627 -20.64 2.24 -16.74
N TRP A 628 -20.72 2.33 -15.41
CA TRP A 628 -19.88 3.19 -14.57
C TRP A 628 -18.44 2.66 -14.39
N VAL A 629 -18.18 1.39 -14.74
CA VAL A 629 -16.83 0.84 -14.84
C VAL A 629 -16.23 1.25 -16.18
N GLU A 630 -15.16 2.04 -16.16
CA GLU A 630 -14.53 2.52 -17.38
C GLU A 630 -13.67 1.45 -18.08
N SER A 631 -13.07 0.53 -17.31
CA SER A 631 -12.23 -0.53 -17.85
C SER A 631 -12.16 -1.74 -16.92
N PHE A 632 -12.16 -2.93 -17.52
CA PHE A 632 -11.88 -4.22 -16.91
C PHE A 632 -10.50 -4.70 -17.39
N ILE A 633 -9.48 -4.58 -16.54
CA ILE A 633 -8.11 -5.00 -16.84
C ILE A 633 -7.89 -6.45 -16.40
N TYR A 634 -7.92 -7.40 -17.34
CA TYR A 634 -7.64 -8.79 -17.02
C TYR A 634 -6.17 -8.98 -16.61
N HIS A 635 -5.96 -9.63 -15.46
CA HIS A 635 -4.65 -10.06 -14.97
C HIS A 635 -4.52 -11.56 -15.21
N ARG A 636 -3.72 -12.02 -16.18
CA ARG A 636 -2.78 -11.29 -17.04
C ARG A 636 -2.65 -12.01 -18.39
N TRP A 637 -1.80 -11.52 -19.29
CA TRP A 637 -1.65 -12.13 -20.63
C TRP A 637 -1.04 -13.55 -20.63
N ILE A 638 -0.32 -13.94 -19.57
CA ILE A 638 0.40 -15.23 -19.46
C ILE A 638 0.50 -15.69 -18.02
N ASP A 639 0.44 -16.99 -17.77
CA ASP A 639 0.75 -17.56 -16.45
C ASP A 639 2.18 -17.21 -16.03
N HIS A 640 2.41 -17.08 -14.73
CA HIS A 640 3.71 -16.71 -14.21
C HIS A 640 4.13 -17.57 -13.02
N PRO A 641 5.34 -18.15 -13.03
CA PRO A 641 5.76 -19.10 -11.99
C PRO A 641 5.97 -18.46 -10.60
N LYS A 642 5.96 -17.12 -10.51
CA LYS A 642 6.14 -16.38 -9.25
C LYS A 642 4.87 -15.72 -8.74
N GLU A 643 3.71 -16.27 -9.06
CA GLU A 643 2.39 -15.83 -8.56
C GLU A 643 1.81 -16.78 -7.51
N GLY A 644 2.68 -17.43 -6.73
CA GLY A 644 2.25 -18.27 -5.61
C GLY A 644 1.46 -19.52 -6.02
N GLY A 645 1.57 -19.96 -7.27
CA GLY A 645 0.83 -21.10 -7.83
C GLY A 645 -0.40 -20.69 -8.65
N LEU A 646 -0.76 -19.41 -8.69
CA LEU A 646 -1.85 -18.93 -9.53
C LEU A 646 -1.47 -19.02 -11.02
N MET A 647 -2.38 -19.60 -11.79
CA MET A 647 -2.38 -19.64 -13.25
C MET A 647 -3.55 -18.83 -13.82
N LEU A 648 -3.40 -17.51 -13.87
CA LEU A 648 -4.45 -16.56 -14.30
C LEU A 648 -4.33 -16.14 -15.77
N GLY A 649 -3.27 -16.57 -16.46
CA GLY A 649 -2.94 -16.14 -17.80
C GLY A 649 -3.99 -16.52 -18.84
N LEU A 650 -4.11 -15.70 -19.89
CA LEU A 650 -4.73 -16.10 -21.16
C LEU A 650 -3.85 -17.05 -21.97
N ARG A 651 -2.59 -17.20 -21.56
CA ARG A 651 -1.62 -18.17 -22.08
C ARG A 651 -1.04 -19.01 -20.95
N THR A 652 -0.65 -20.24 -21.28
CA THR A 652 0.03 -21.16 -20.35
C THR A 652 1.38 -20.61 -19.90
N LEU A 653 2.04 -21.30 -18.97
CA LEU A 653 3.45 -21.06 -18.69
C LEU A 653 4.29 -21.23 -19.96
N PRO A 654 5.38 -20.45 -20.13
CA PRO A 654 6.34 -20.66 -21.19
C PRO A 654 6.94 -22.07 -21.16
N SER A 655 7.18 -22.64 -22.34
CA SER A 655 7.96 -23.85 -22.54
C SER A 655 9.07 -23.60 -23.58
N GLY A 656 9.95 -24.58 -23.80
CA GLY A 656 11.02 -24.47 -24.82
C GLY A 656 10.46 -24.16 -26.22
N ASP A 657 9.42 -24.89 -26.63
CA ASP A 657 8.77 -24.72 -27.94
C ASP A 657 7.77 -23.55 -27.98
N HIS A 658 7.30 -23.10 -26.82
CA HIS A 658 6.36 -22.00 -26.68
C HIS A 658 6.87 -20.96 -25.68
N PRO A 659 7.83 -20.10 -26.07
CA PRO A 659 8.45 -19.12 -25.17
C PRO A 659 7.49 -18.04 -24.63
N HIS A 660 6.30 -17.94 -25.22
CA HIS A 660 5.22 -17.05 -24.76
C HIS A 660 4.01 -17.82 -24.22
N GLY A 661 4.14 -19.13 -24.01
CA GLY A 661 3.02 -20.01 -23.64
C GLY A 661 2.06 -20.25 -24.81
N GLN A 662 1.32 -21.35 -24.70
CA GLN A 662 0.23 -21.67 -25.62
C GLN A 662 -1.00 -20.84 -25.26
N ARG A 663 -1.81 -20.48 -26.25
CA ARG A 663 -3.09 -19.79 -26.00
C ARG A 663 -4.03 -20.75 -25.27
N LYS A 664 -4.67 -20.25 -24.21
CA LYS A 664 -5.74 -20.98 -23.52
C LYS A 664 -7.08 -20.69 -24.18
N ARG A 665 -8.09 -21.51 -23.87
CA ARG A 665 -9.49 -21.27 -24.29
C ARG A 665 -10.00 -19.87 -23.93
N SER A 666 -9.56 -19.34 -22.78
CA SER A 666 -9.89 -17.99 -22.33
C SER A 666 -9.39 -16.89 -23.27
N PHE A 667 -8.31 -17.11 -24.03
CA PHE A 667 -7.84 -16.18 -25.06
C PHE A 667 -8.87 -16.01 -26.17
N ASP A 668 -9.35 -17.12 -26.74
CA ASP A 668 -10.32 -17.10 -27.85
C ASP A 668 -11.66 -16.52 -27.41
N VAL A 669 -12.10 -16.86 -26.21
CA VAL A 669 -13.32 -16.29 -25.62
C VAL A 669 -13.14 -14.81 -25.37
N TYR A 670 -12.01 -14.38 -24.81
CA TYR A 670 -11.79 -12.95 -24.60
C TYR A 670 -11.73 -12.19 -25.92
N GLN A 671 -11.12 -12.75 -26.96
CA GLN A 671 -11.15 -12.18 -28.31
C GLN A 671 -12.59 -12.00 -28.81
N ALA A 672 -13.43 -13.01 -28.67
CA ALA A 672 -14.79 -13.03 -29.20
C ALA A 672 -15.78 -12.11 -28.45
N ILE A 673 -15.54 -11.84 -27.17
CA ILE A 673 -16.38 -10.94 -26.36
C ILE A 673 -16.51 -9.56 -27.01
N GLY A 674 -17.77 -9.17 -27.28
CA GLY A 674 -18.15 -7.90 -27.91
C GLY A 674 -18.18 -7.95 -29.44
N THR A 675 -18.12 -9.14 -30.04
CA THR A 675 -18.17 -9.37 -31.49
C THR A 675 -19.27 -10.35 -31.85
N ASP A 676 -19.58 -10.48 -33.13
CA ASP A 676 -20.59 -11.43 -33.64
C ASP A 676 -20.24 -12.91 -33.34
N ARG A 677 -18.98 -13.21 -32.99
CA ARG A 677 -18.50 -14.56 -32.64
C ARG A 677 -18.74 -14.95 -31.17
N GLU A 678 -19.20 -14.02 -30.31
CA GLU A 678 -19.29 -14.27 -28.87
C GLU A 678 -20.18 -15.46 -28.52
N ASN A 679 -21.34 -15.59 -29.16
CA ASN A 679 -22.29 -16.66 -28.88
C ASN A 679 -21.68 -18.04 -29.17
N ASP A 680 -21.02 -18.19 -30.32
CA ASP A 680 -20.40 -19.45 -30.72
C ASP A 680 -19.20 -19.81 -29.83
N ALA A 681 -18.41 -18.81 -29.43
CA ALA A 681 -17.26 -19.02 -28.55
C ALA A 681 -17.65 -19.45 -27.13
N THR A 682 -18.89 -19.16 -26.69
CA THR A 682 -19.33 -19.27 -25.29
C THR A 682 -20.46 -20.27 -25.05
N LYS A 683 -20.94 -20.95 -26.11
CA LYS A 683 -22.12 -21.82 -26.05
C LYS A 683 -22.00 -22.99 -25.06
N ASP A 684 -20.81 -23.60 -24.95
CA ASP A 684 -20.57 -24.81 -24.14
C ASP A 684 -19.82 -24.52 -22.83
N LEU A 685 -19.58 -23.24 -22.50
CA LEU A 685 -18.84 -22.89 -21.30
C LEU A 685 -19.69 -23.04 -20.03
N PRO A 686 -19.09 -23.43 -18.89
CA PRO A 686 -19.73 -23.41 -17.59
C PRO A 686 -20.34 -22.04 -17.25
N ARG A 687 -21.49 -22.05 -16.59
CA ARG A 687 -22.26 -20.85 -16.20
C ARG A 687 -22.77 -21.00 -14.76
N PRO A 688 -23.06 -19.90 -14.05
CA PRO A 688 -23.76 -19.99 -12.78
C PRO A 688 -25.11 -20.72 -12.95
N PRO A 689 -25.55 -21.49 -11.94
CA PRO A 689 -26.89 -22.06 -11.93
C PRO A 689 -27.95 -20.95 -12.05
N LYS A 690 -29.05 -21.25 -12.74
CA LYS A 690 -30.14 -20.30 -12.99
C LYS A 690 -30.89 -19.91 -11.73
#